data_AF-A0A356FEQ8-F1
#
_entry.id   AF-A0A356FEQ8-F1
#
_cell.length_a   1.000
_cell.length_b   1.000
_cell.length_c   1.000
_cell.angle_alpha   90.00
_cell.angle_beta   90.00
_cell.angle_gamma   90.00
#
_symmetry.space_group_name_H-M   'P 1'
#
loop_
_entity.id
_entity.type
_entity.pdbx_description
1 polymer ?
#
loop_
_entity_poly.entity_id
_entity_poly.type
_entity_poly.pdbx_seq_one_letter_code
_entity_poly.pdbx_strand_id
1 'polypeptide(L)'
;MPGLTALTTRSGTRGTARLHPLFAAAMAAVFLQTCSARALEEAAGIELFEKKIRPVLVERCYKCHSAGSKKLKGKLRVDSLEGLLKGGDTGPAIAPGNPAESLVLAALRYDELKMPPGGKLPETVAKDFEDWIRLGAPTPSSFGSPAPAAAPETTIDWKAEAGFWSFKPLTDYPAGKIDSRAPIRNLIDSYISSRQGKNKLQAQGEADRRTLIRRLSFNLIGLPPTPAEINDFVNDKDPSAWPNLVTRLLDSPHYGERWGRHWLDVVRYADSNGADENKSYPLAYHYRNYVIEAFNQDRPFDEFVREQLAGDLLPDPGETSITNRRLTATTYLAMGIKIDAEKDGEKKRSDIIDEQIDTISRSLLGVTVACARCHNHKFDPIPTSDYYAMAGVLRSTDLANRKLDSGERRTLQKEITRLKEDIEKLRAKADARIAGEAKENIAAYLQHAVGVLEWQRHSVPVTLQLALAETSEAPYTPAASIVNIEQLSRHHLLREAETYDRGTARPDELYGKGIGIISDKGAPLTWAEYDIEVPIEGAYQVEFRYAAQASRPGKLSINGKVVNDKSMAQVTGTWHPDSQKWFVEGRYKFKEGRNILRFEAASLMSHLDKLVVARVAPLSAPVTEAESFQRGNVKPYTSDDVVYVSDPANTASVYFMEYDIEAPVDGTYSLLLRYAALESRPMVLSVDGKILSEKALAKTSGGWGATHQRWHREAELELTTGRHTLRFERKGAVSHLDQLRL
;
A
#
# COMPACT_ATOMS: atom_id res chain seq x y z
N MET A 1 -81.40 -1.79 44.75
CA MET A 1 -81.32 -2.13 46.18
C MET A 1 -80.04 -2.91 46.42
N PRO A 2 -79.34 -2.76 47.56
CA PRO A 2 -78.95 -1.55 48.31
C PRO A 2 -77.40 -1.58 48.54
N GLY A 3 -76.68 -0.61 49.09
CA GLY A 3 -76.99 0.59 49.86
C GLY A 3 -76.18 0.63 51.18
N LEU A 4 -75.44 1.74 51.37
CA LEU A 4 -74.97 2.35 52.65
C LEU A 4 -73.84 1.63 53.43
N THR A 5 -72.93 2.31 54.15
CA THR A 5 -72.96 3.65 54.78
C THR A 5 -71.53 4.14 55.09
N ALA A 6 -71.32 5.46 55.02
CA ALA A 6 -70.22 6.18 55.67
C ALA A 6 -70.41 6.26 57.20
N LEU A 7 -69.35 6.58 57.96
CA LEU A 7 -69.40 7.59 59.03
C LEU A 7 -68.00 7.91 59.62
N THR A 8 -67.79 9.22 59.70
CA THR A 8 -66.73 10.02 60.32
C THR A 8 -66.60 9.86 61.83
N THR A 9 -65.45 10.24 62.42
CA THR A 9 -65.41 11.24 63.52
C THR A 9 -63.99 11.73 63.83
N ARG A 10 -63.97 12.93 64.40
CA ARG A 10 -62.89 13.92 64.47
C ARG A 10 -62.54 14.18 65.95
N SER A 11 -61.30 14.62 66.17
CA SER A 11 -60.83 15.57 67.22
C SER A 11 -60.76 15.18 68.71
N GLY A 12 -59.61 15.57 69.31
CA GLY A 12 -59.55 16.24 70.63
C GLY A 12 -58.83 15.45 71.72
N THR A 13 -57.52 15.54 71.96
CA THR A 13 -56.69 16.62 72.58
C THR A 13 -56.16 16.24 73.97
N ARG A 14 -54.96 16.80 74.27
CA ARG A 14 -54.15 16.80 75.52
C ARG A 14 -53.28 15.55 75.74
N GLY A 15 -51.98 15.62 76.00
CA GLY A 15 -51.06 16.75 76.16
C GLY A 15 -49.72 16.26 76.69
N THR A 16 -48.72 16.27 75.81
CA THR A 16 -47.35 16.77 76.03
C THR A 16 -46.60 16.39 77.33
N ALA A 17 -45.65 15.45 77.18
CA ALA A 17 -44.31 15.56 77.76
C ALA A 17 -43.31 15.54 76.59
N ARG A 18 -42.66 16.68 76.35
CA ARG A 18 -41.67 16.87 75.27
C ARG A 18 -40.34 16.23 75.68
N LEU A 19 -39.99 15.09 75.08
CA LEU A 19 -38.60 14.66 74.92
C LEU A 19 -38.06 15.31 73.62
N HIS A 20 -36.91 15.96 73.70
CA HIS A 20 -36.34 16.78 72.63
C HIS A 20 -35.98 15.96 71.36
N PRO A 21 -36.25 16.48 70.14
CA PRO A 21 -35.93 15.80 68.87
C PRO A 21 -34.43 15.71 68.56
N LEU A 22 -33.60 16.47 69.28
CA LEU A 22 -32.16 16.57 69.04
C LEU A 22 -31.39 15.30 69.42
N PHE A 23 -31.87 14.53 70.40
CA PHE A 23 -31.18 13.29 70.82
C PHE A 23 -31.40 12.12 69.84
N ALA A 24 -32.59 12.01 69.24
CA ALA A 24 -32.88 11.00 68.22
C ALA A 24 -32.21 11.31 66.87
N ALA A 25 -32.12 12.60 66.51
CA ALA A 25 -31.40 13.04 65.30
C ALA A 25 -29.88 12.86 65.43
N ALA A 26 -29.30 13.09 66.62
CA ALA A 26 -27.88 12.88 66.86
C ALA A 26 -27.48 11.39 66.80
N MET A 27 -28.30 10.48 67.35
CA MET A 27 -28.04 9.03 67.23
C MET A 27 -28.17 8.52 65.79
N ALA A 28 -29.14 9.03 65.01
CA ALA A 28 -29.28 8.67 63.59
C ALA A 28 -28.13 9.22 62.73
N ALA A 29 -27.66 10.45 62.98
CA ALA A 29 -26.54 11.05 62.27
C ALA A 29 -25.19 10.33 62.53
N VAL A 30 -24.96 9.88 63.77
CA VAL A 30 -23.77 9.09 64.12
C VAL A 30 -23.80 7.71 63.45
N PHE A 31 -24.96 7.03 63.40
CA PHE A 31 -25.12 5.75 62.69
C PHE A 31 -24.95 5.87 61.16
N LEU A 32 -25.43 6.97 60.56
CA LEU A 32 -25.27 7.26 59.12
C LEU A 32 -23.82 7.64 58.74
N GLN A 33 -23.09 8.33 59.62
CA GLN A 33 -21.67 8.65 59.39
C GLN A 33 -20.75 7.42 59.51
N THR A 34 -21.01 6.50 60.44
CA THR A 34 -20.22 5.27 60.58
C THR A 34 -20.43 4.27 59.43
N CYS A 35 -21.63 4.23 58.84
CA CYS A 35 -21.92 3.36 57.69
C CYS A 35 -21.21 3.82 56.41
N SER A 36 -21.13 5.13 56.15
CA SER A 36 -20.44 5.68 54.98
C SER A 36 -18.92 5.52 55.04
N ALA A 37 -18.30 5.63 56.22
CA ALA A 37 -16.86 5.45 56.38
C ALA A 37 -16.43 3.99 56.11
N ARG A 38 -17.18 3.02 56.62
CA ARG A 38 -16.91 1.58 56.43
C ARG A 38 -17.09 1.15 54.97
N ALA A 39 -18.10 1.67 54.28
CA ALA A 39 -18.31 1.39 52.86
C ALA A 39 -17.19 1.99 51.98
N LEU A 40 -16.63 3.15 52.37
CA LEU A 40 -15.51 3.77 51.66
C LEU A 40 -14.20 2.97 51.85
N GLU A 41 -13.94 2.49 53.08
CA GLU A 41 -12.79 1.62 53.38
C GLU A 41 -12.88 0.26 52.67
N GLU A 42 -14.07 -0.33 52.62
CA GLU A 42 -14.31 -1.58 51.89
C GLU A 42 -14.06 -1.41 50.39
N ALA A 43 -14.55 -0.33 49.78
CA ALA A 43 -14.30 -0.01 48.37
C ALA A 43 -12.80 0.21 48.08
N ALA A 44 -12.10 0.94 48.95
CA ALA A 44 -10.66 1.15 48.83
C ALA A 44 -9.86 -0.15 48.98
N GLY A 45 -10.29 -1.04 49.88
CA GLY A 45 -9.67 -2.35 50.05
C GLY A 45 -9.91 -3.30 48.86
N ILE A 46 -11.10 -3.26 48.24
CA ILE A 46 -11.38 -4.01 47.00
C ILE A 46 -10.52 -3.50 45.84
N GLU A 47 -10.33 -2.19 45.72
CA GLU A 47 -9.45 -1.60 44.71
C GLU A 47 -7.98 -2.02 44.93
N LEU A 48 -7.51 -1.97 46.17
CA LEU A 48 -6.17 -2.45 46.55
C LEU A 48 -6.02 -3.94 46.21
N PHE A 49 -7.04 -4.75 46.49
CA PHE A 49 -7.06 -6.17 46.16
C PHE A 49 -6.90 -6.41 44.65
N GLU A 50 -7.72 -5.76 43.81
CA GLU A 50 -7.68 -5.95 42.36
C GLU A 50 -6.39 -5.44 41.72
N LYS A 51 -5.86 -4.30 42.20
CA LYS A 51 -4.68 -3.67 41.59
C LYS A 51 -3.36 -4.26 42.07
N LYS A 52 -3.27 -4.75 43.31
CA LYS A 52 -2.00 -5.11 43.95
C LYS A 52 -1.93 -6.55 44.45
N ILE A 53 -3.03 -7.10 44.98
CA ILE A 53 -3.02 -8.43 45.61
C ILE A 53 -3.29 -9.55 44.59
N ARG A 54 -4.40 -9.46 43.85
CA ARG A 54 -4.83 -10.48 42.88
C ARG A 54 -3.76 -10.75 41.82
N PRO A 55 -3.08 -9.76 41.21
CA PRO A 55 -2.04 -10.02 40.22
C PRO A 55 -0.89 -10.88 40.79
N VAL A 56 -0.46 -10.60 42.02
CA VAL A 56 0.59 -11.38 42.69
C VAL A 56 0.14 -12.80 42.97
N LEU A 57 -1.08 -13.00 43.46
CA LEU A 57 -1.65 -14.33 43.70
C LEU A 57 -1.68 -15.16 42.41
N VAL A 58 -2.13 -14.56 41.30
CA VAL A 58 -2.20 -15.19 39.98
C VAL A 58 -0.80 -15.55 39.46
N GLU A 59 0.12 -14.59 39.45
CA GLU A 59 1.43 -14.74 38.82
C GLU A 59 2.38 -15.62 39.63
N ARG A 60 2.33 -15.54 40.98
CA ARG A 60 3.34 -16.14 41.86
C ARG A 60 2.82 -17.32 42.69
N CYS A 61 1.52 -17.41 42.96
CA CYS A 61 0.97 -18.37 43.92
C CYS A 61 0.08 -19.45 43.29
N TYR A 62 -0.68 -19.13 42.25
CA TYR A 62 -1.71 -20.05 41.70
C TYR A 62 -1.15 -21.36 41.15
N LYS A 63 0.09 -21.35 40.64
CA LYS A 63 0.75 -22.56 40.12
C LYS A 63 0.78 -23.71 41.13
N CYS A 64 0.82 -23.39 42.43
CA CYS A 64 0.92 -24.38 43.53
C CYS A 64 -0.27 -24.36 44.49
N HIS A 65 -1.03 -23.26 44.56
CA HIS A 65 -2.05 -23.02 45.58
C HIS A 65 -3.44 -22.64 44.99
N SER A 66 -3.78 -23.11 43.80
CA SER A 66 -5.12 -22.90 43.19
C SER A 66 -5.82 -24.22 42.85
N ALA A 67 -7.11 -24.17 42.54
CA ALA A 67 -7.87 -25.33 42.04
C ALA A 67 -7.24 -25.91 40.76
N GLY A 68 -6.66 -25.07 39.91
CA GLY A 68 -6.00 -25.48 38.67
C GLY A 68 -4.56 -25.98 38.84
N SER A 69 -4.03 -26.04 40.07
CA SER A 69 -2.67 -26.49 40.31
C SER A 69 -2.54 -28.01 40.12
N LYS A 70 -1.50 -28.46 39.40
CA LYS A 70 -1.23 -29.90 39.18
C LYS A 70 -1.02 -30.68 40.50
N LYS A 71 -0.51 -30.00 41.53
CA LYS A 71 -0.33 -30.54 42.88
C LYS A 71 -0.53 -29.42 43.88
N LEU A 72 -1.61 -29.51 44.65
CA LEU A 72 -1.93 -28.54 45.69
C LEU A 72 -0.92 -28.67 46.86
N LYS A 73 -0.12 -27.64 47.10
CA LYS A 73 0.93 -27.64 48.13
C LYS A 73 0.36 -27.18 49.47
N GLY A 74 0.69 -27.91 50.55
CA GLY A 74 0.25 -27.61 51.93
C GLY A 74 -1.27 -27.58 52.11
N LYS A 75 -2.04 -28.22 51.22
CA LYS A 75 -3.51 -28.15 51.12
C LYS A 75 -4.10 -26.74 51.11
N LEU A 76 -3.29 -25.72 50.78
CA LEU A 76 -3.68 -24.32 50.83
C LEU A 76 -4.25 -23.86 49.49
N ARG A 77 -5.39 -23.16 49.53
CA ARG A 77 -6.04 -22.50 48.39
C ARG A 77 -5.96 -20.98 48.55
N VAL A 78 -5.39 -20.28 47.58
CA VAL A 78 -5.26 -18.80 47.59
C VAL A 78 -6.06 -18.11 46.48
N ASP A 79 -6.80 -18.88 45.69
CA ASP A 79 -7.65 -18.44 44.57
C ASP A 79 -9.11 -18.21 44.97
N SER A 80 -9.39 -18.20 46.28
CA SER A 80 -10.70 -17.87 46.85
C SER A 80 -10.53 -17.29 48.25
N LEU A 81 -11.46 -16.43 48.67
CA LEU A 81 -11.48 -15.90 50.04
C LEU A 81 -11.68 -17.03 51.06
N GLU A 82 -12.61 -17.95 50.80
CA GLU A 82 -12.84 -19.12 51.65
C GLU A 82 -11.57 -19.96 51.81
N GLY A 83 -10.81 -20.17 50.73
CA GLY A 83 -9.54 -20.89 50.76
C GLY A 83 -8.48 -20.20 51.63
N LEU A 84 -8.37 -18.88 51.54
CA LEU A 84 -7.43 -18.10 52.34
C LEU A 84 -7.79 -18.10 53.84
N LEU A 85 -9.09 -18.04 54.16
CA LEU A 85 -9.60 -18.10 55.53
C LEU A 85 -9.49 -19.49 56.14
N LYS A 86 -9.81 -20.54 55.38
CA LYS A 86 -9.66 -21.93 55.82
C LYS A 86 -8.19 -22.31 56.01
N GLY A 87 -7.32 -21.80 55.13
CA GLY A 87 -5.89 -22.07 55.19
C GLY A 87 -5.50 -23.48 54.76
N GLY A 88 -4.25 -23.83 55.06
CA GLY A 88 -3.64 -25.11 54.71
C GLY A 88 -3.38 -26.00 55.91
N ASP A 89 -2.47 -26.96 55.76
CA ASP A 89 -2.03 -27.87 56.82
C ASP A 89 -1.43 -27.14 58.05
N THR A 90 -1.03 -25.87 57.89
CA THR A 90 -0.45 -25.02 58.93
C THR A 90 -1.43 -24.01 59.54
N GLY A 91 -2.71 -24.03 59.13
CA GLY A 91 -3.73 -23.09 59.59
C GLY A 91 -4.08 -21.98 58.58
N PRO A 92 -4.93 -21.01 58.98
CA PRO A 92 -5.42 -19.90 58.14
C PRO A 92 -4.29 -19.12 57.46
N ALA A 93 -4.42 -18.82 56.17
CA ALA A 93 -3.42 -18.02 55.47
C ALA A 93 -3.55 -16.52 55.78
N ILE A 94 -4.78 -16.06 56.02
CA ILE A 94 -5.08 -14.70 56.44
C ILE A 94 -6.00 -14.70 57.66
N ALA A 95 -5.80 -13.72 58.53
CA ALA A 95 -6.70 -13.34 59.61
C ALA A 95 -7.18 -11.91 59.33
N PRO A 96 -8.40 -11.71 58.81
CA PRO A 96 -8.92 -10.38 58.47
C PRO A 96 -8.81 -9.40 59.63
N GLY A 97 -8.21 -8.23 59.40
CA GLY A 97 -7.97 -7.21 60.41
C GLY A 97 -6.73 -7.45 61.28
N ASN A 98 -6.09 -8.63 61.21
CA ASN A 98 -4.92 -8.98 62.01
C ASN A 98 -3.74 -9.46 61.14
N PRO A 99 -2.90 -8.54 60.64
CA PRO A 99 -1.72 -8.92 59.88
C PRO A 99 -0.71 -9.78 60.64
N ALA A 100 -0.58 -9.61 61.96
CA ALA A 100 0.40 -10.34 62.76
C ALA A 100 0.10 -11.86 62.82
N GLU A 101 -1.17 -12.24 62.74
CA GLU A 101 -1.61 -13.65 62.75
C GLU A 101 -1.74 -14.24 61.33
N SER A 102 -1.46 -13.47 60.29
CA SER A 102 -1.64 -13.90 58.91
C SER A 102 -0.39 -14.58 58.36
N LEU A 103 -0.44 -15.91 58.25
CA LEU A 103 0.68 -16.74 57.79
C LEU A 103 1.20 -16.38 56.38
N VAL A 104 0.35 -15.80 55.51
CA VAL A 104 0.79 -15.33 54.20
C VAL A 104 1.88 -14.26 54.31
N LEU A 105 1.86 -13.41 55.34
CA LEU A 105 2.88 -12.38 55.53
C LEU A 105 4.20 -12.97 56.02
N ALA A 106 4.15 -13.92 56.96
CA ALA A 106 5.33 -14.67 57.37
C ALA A 106 5.98 -15.40 56.17
N ALA A 107 5.14 -15.95 55.28
CA ALA A 107 5.58 -16.64 54.07
C ALA A 107 6.24 -15.69 53.04
N LEU A 108 5.66 -14.51 52.83
CA LEU A 108 6.19 -13.49 51.90
C LEU A 108 7.45 -12.79 52.45
N ARG A 109 7.56 -12.65 53.77
CA ARG A 109 8.73 -12.06 54.44
C ARG A 109 9.92 -13.01 54.54
N TYR A 110 9.71 -14.29 54.25
CA TYR A 110 10.70 -15.37 54.36
C TYR A 110 11.15 -15.59 55.81
N ASP A 111 10.21 -15.55 56.74
CA ASP A 111 10.47 -15.85 58.15
C ASP A 111 10.62 -17.39 58.30
N GLU A 112 9.62 -18.06 58.87
CA GLU A 112 9.60 -19.52 59.01
C GLU A 112 9.21 -20.25 57.71
N LEU A 113 8.34 -19.62 56.91
CA LEU A 113 7.89 -20.12 55.61
C LEU A 113 8.49 -19.24 54.51
N LYS A 114 8.99 -19.86 53.44
CA LYS A 114 9.64 -19.13 52.32
C LYS A 114 8.88 -19.35 51.04
N MET A 115 7.98 -18.43 50.69
CA MET A 115 7.18 -18.46 49.46
C MET A 115 7.16 -17.09 48.77
N PRO A 116 7.25 -17.02 47.44
CA PRO A 116 7.30 -18.12 46.48
C PRO A 116 8.72 -18.74 46.39
N PRO A 117 8.88 -20.03 46.03
CA PRO A 117 10.18 -20.71 46.04
C PRO A 117 11.18 -20.19 44.99
N GLY A 118 10.72 -19.38 44.03
CA GLY A 118 11.56 -18.78 42.97
C GLY A 118 12.30 -17.50 43.38
N GLY A 119 12.26 -17.11 44.66
CA GLY A 119 12.90 -15.91 45.20
C GLY A 119 11.94 -15.02 45.98
N LYS A 120 12.47 -14.27 46.96
CA LYS A 120 11.69 -13.37 47.81
C LYS A 120 11.11 -12.22 46.97
N LEU A 121 9.83 -11.93 47.15
CA LEU A 121 9.18 -10.80 46.47
C LEU A 121 9.66 -9.46 47.06
N PRO A 122 9.54 -8.34 46.31
CA PRO A 122 9.85 -7.02 46.86
C PRO A 122 9.06 -6.75 48.15
N GLU A 123 9.68 -6.09 49.13
CA GLU A 123 9.06 -5.81 50.43
C GLU A 123 7.76 -4.99 50.31
N THR A 124 7.64 -4.21 49.23
CA THR A 124 6.40 -3.49 48.88
C THR A 124 5.21 -4.41 48.70
N VAL A 125 5.42 -5.64 48.20
CA VAL A 125 4.35 -6.63 48.05
C VAL A 125 3.87 -7.13 49.41
N ALA A 126 4.79 -7.45 50.33
CA ALA A 126 4.40 -7.84 51.69
C ALA A 126 3.66 -6.69 52.41
N LYS A 127 4.09 -5.44 52.18
CA LYS A 127 3.40 -4.26 52.67
C LYS A 127 1.98 -4.11 52.10
N ASP A 128 1.79 -4.30 50.80
CA ASP A 128 0.47 -4.23 50.16
C ASP A 128 -0.48 -5.30 50.75
N PHE A 129 0.01 -6.53 50.95
CA PHE A 129 -0.76 -7.59 51.62
C PHE A 129 -1.08 -7.24 53.08
N GLU A 130 -0.14 -6.64 53.81
CA GLU A 130 -0.36 -6.21 55.19
C GLU A 130 -1.45 -5.13 55.26
N ASP A 131 -1.37 -4.11 54.40
CA ASP A 131 -2.32 -3.01 54.36
C ASP A 131 -3.72 -3.53 53.95
N TRP A 132 -3.81 -4.46 52.99
CA TRP A 132 -5.07 -5.10 52.60
C TRP A 132 -5.68 -5.96 53.72
N ILE A 133 -4.87 -6.75 54.43
CA ILE A 133 -5.35 -7.56 55.57
C ILE A 133 -5.83 -6.64 56.70
N ARG A 134 -5.13 -5.54 56.97
CA ARG A 134 -5.53 -4.54 57.99
C ARG A 134 -6.91 -3.96 57.70
N LEU A 135 -7.27 -3.78 56.42
CA LEU A 135 -8.60 -3.32 55.99
C LEU A 135 -9.69 -4.40 56.10
N GLY A 136 -9.39 -5.57 56.67
CA GLY A 136 -10.35 -6.68 56.77
C GLY A 136 -10.35 -7.61 55.56
N ALA A 137 -9.32 -7.55 54.72
CA ALA A 137 -9.17 -8.36 53.52
C ALA A 137 -10.40 -8.35 52.57
N PRO A 138 -10.99 -7.19 52.24
CA PRO A 138 -12.17 -7.13 51.40
C PRO A 138 -11.84 -7.55 49.96
N THR A 139 -12.75 -8.31 49.35
CA THR A 139 -12.60 -8.86 47.99
C THR A 139 -13.89 -8.71 47.22
N PRO A 140 -13.86 -8.54 45.89
CA PRO A 140 -15.08 -8.49 45.11
C PRO A 140 -15.76 -9.87 45.06
N SER A 141 -17.07 -9.88 44.80
CA SER A 141 -17.86 -11.11 44.70
C SER A 141 -17.37 -12.10 43.64
N SER A 142 -16.55 -11.66 42.69
CA SER A 142 -15.89 -12.50 41.69
C SER A 142 -14.70 -13.31 42.24
N PHE A 143 -14.20 -13.02 43.44
CA PHE A 143 -13.07 -13.73 44.04
C PHE A 143 -13.56 -14.94 44.86
N GLY A 144 -13.42 -16.13 44.29
CA GLY A 144 -13.89 -17.39 44.88
C GLY A 144 -15.10 -18.00 44.17
N SER A 145 -15.65 -17.36 43.14
CA SER A 145 -16.36 -18.10 42.09
C SER A 145 -15.38 -19.14 41.57
N PRO A 146 -15.73 -20.44 41.51
CA PRO A 146 -14.86 -21.41 40.88
C PRO A 146 -14.51 -20.85 39.51
N ALA A 147 -13.21 -20.56 39.27
CA ALA A 147 -12.70 -20.70 37.93
C ALA A 147 -13.20 -22.09 37.52
N PRO A 148 -14.00 -22.21 36.43
CA PRO A 148 -14.63 -23.47 36.11
C PRO A 148 -13.52 -24.51 36.19
N ALA A 149 -13.65 -25.43 37.16
CA ALA A 149 -12.84 -26.65 37.14
C ALA A 149 -12.92 -27.09 35.69
N ALA A 150 -11.78 -27.24 35.01
CA ALA A 150 -11.75 -27.58 33.60
C ALA A 150 -12.83 -28.64 33.41
N ALA A 151 -13.95 -28.20 32.82
CA ALA A 151 -15.17 -28.98 32.91
C ALA A 151 -14.78 -30.33 32.29
N PRO A 152 -15.04 -31.45 32.96
CA PRO A 152 -14.66 -32.76 32.42
C PRO A 152 -15.30 -32.82 31.05
N GLU A 153 -14.51 -32.73 29.95
CA GLU A 153 -14.96 -32.38 28.59
C GLU A 153 -16.47 -32.44 28.49
N THR A 154 -17.15 -31.38 28.94
CA THR A 154 -18.60 -31.40 28.92
C THR A 154 -18.87 -31.20 27.45
N THR A 155 -19.05 -32.30 26.73
CA THR A 155 -19.51 -32.30 25.36
C THR A 155 -20.72 -31.40 25.37
N ILE A 156 -20.55 -30.19 24.82
CA ILE A 156 -21.61 -29.21 24.76
C ILE A 156 -22.78 -29.93 24.09
N ASP A 157 -23.95 -29.93 24.74
CA ASP A 157 -25.15 -30.48 24.13
C ASP A 157 -25.58 -29.51 23.04
N TRP A 158 -24.95 -29.63 21.87
CA TRP A 158 -25.18 -28.77 20.72
C TRP A 158 -26.66 -28.76 20.30
N LYS A 159 -27.38 -29.84 20.57
CA LYS A 159 -28.81 -29.93 20.27
C LYS A 159 -29.64 -29.09 21.24
N ALA A 160 -29.26 -29.05 22.52
CA ALA A 160 -29.87 -28.14 23.49
C ALA A 160 -29.49 -26.68 23.22
N GLU A 161 -28.22 -26.39 22.89
CA GLU A 161 -27.73 -25.04 22.60
C GLU A 161 -28.33 -24.45 21.32
N ALA A 162 -28.53 -25.26 20.27
CA ALA A 162 -29.29 -24.85 19.08
C ALA A 162 -30.75 -24.45 19.42
N GLY A 163 -31.25 -24.84 20.60
CA GLY A 163 -32.54 -24.42 21.14
C GLY A 163 -32.53 -23.05 21.81
N PHE A 164 -31.39 -22.38 21.94
CA PHE A 164 -31.29 -21.04 22.53
C PHE A 164 -32.02 -20.00 21.66
N TRP A 165 -32.57 -18.97 22.29
CA TRP A 165 -33.56 -18.08 21.65
C TRP A 165 -33.01 -17.34 20.42
N SER A 166 -31.71 -17.02 20.38
CA SER A 166 -31.10 -16.30 19.26
C SER A 166 -30.81 -17.18 18.04
N PHE A 167 -30.82 -18.51 18.18
CA PHE A 167 -30.64 -19.45 17.07
C PHE A 167 -31.98 -19.98 16.52
N LYS A 168 -33.09 -19.59 17.13
CA LYS A 168 -34.42 -19.95 16.64
C LYS A 168 -34.85 -19.00 15.53
N PRO A 169 -35.51 -19.50 14.48
CA PRO A 169 -36.14 -18.64 13.49
C PRO A 169 -37.08 -17.63 14.16
N LEU A 170 -37.05 -16.38 13.69
CA LEU A 170 -38.02 -15.39 14.10
C LEU A 170 -39.41 -15.85 13.64
N THR A 171 -40.32 -16.05 14.59
CA THR A 171 -41.73 -16.34 14.31
C THR A 171 -42.54 -15.04 14.36
N ASP A 172 -43.62 -14.94 13.59
CA ASP A 172 -44.58 -13.85 13.71
C ASP A 172 -45.02 -13.70 15.17
N TYR A 173 -44.66 -12.57 15.79
CA TYR A 173 -44.94 -12.36 17.20
C TYR A 173 -46.46 -12.19 17.39
N PRO A 174 -47.09 -12.94 18.32
CA PRO A 174 -48.51 -12.78 18.55
C PRO A 174 -48.75 -11.42 19.24
N ALA A 175 -49.31 -10.47 18.51
CA ALA A 175 -49.79 -9.17 19.02
C ALA A 175 -50.83 -9.30 20.17
N GLY A 176 -51.27 -10.52 20.49
CA GLY A 176 -52.47 -10.81 21.29
C GLY A 176 -52.34 -10.88 22.81
N LYS A 177 -51.24 -10.46 23.46
CA LYS A 177 -51.15 -10.49 24.94
C LYS A 177 -50.48 -9.27 25.55
N ILE A 178 -50.93 -8.06 25.20
CA ILE A 178 -50.42 -6.85 25.85
C ILE A 178 -51.51 -6.14 26.68
N ASP A 179 -51.28 -6.08 27.99
CA ASP A 179 -52.16 -5.50 29.02
C ASP A 179 -52.20 -3.97 28.84
N SER A 180 -53.37 -3.44 28.48
CA SER A 180 -53.59 -2.13 27.86
C SER A 180 -53.59 -0.94 28.83
N ARG A 181 -52.79 -0.96 29.91
CA ARG A 181 -52.89 0.05 30.98
C ARG A 181 -52.07 1.33 30.76
N ALA A 182 -51.29 1.42 29.68
CA ALA A 182 -50.49 2.61 29.34
C ALA A 182 -50.80 3.10 27.92
N PRO A 183 -50.54 4.37 27.55
CA PRO A 183 -50.68 4.85 26.18
C PRO A 183 -49.70 4.09 25.27
N ILE A 184 -50.22 3.16 24.46
CA ILE A 184 -49.42 2.36 23.53
C ILE A 184 -49.20 3.20 22.27
N ARG A 185 -48.00 3.78 22.10
CA ARG A 185 -47.63 4.47 20.83
C ARG A 185 -47.18 3.48 19.76
N ASN A 186 -46.56 2.37 20.14
CA ASN A 186 -46.18 1.26 19.26
C ASN A 186 -46.04 -0.06 20.05
N LEU A 187 -45.82 -1.19 19.36
CA LEU A 187 -45.69 -2.52 19.97
C LEU A 187 -44.49 -2.62 20.94
N ILE A 188 -43.38 -1.95 20.66
CA ILE A 188 -42.17 -1.97 21.51
C ILE A 188 -42.48 -1.35 22.88
N ASP A 189 -43.10 -0.17 22.88
CA ASP A 189 -43.50 0.53 24.11
C ASP A 189 -44.45 -0.32 24.95
N SER A 190 -45.31 -1.09 24.27
CA SER A 190 -46.25 -2.03 24.88
C SER A 190 -45.52 -3.15 25.64
N TYR A 191 -44.48 -3.76 25.04
CA TYR A 191 -43.65 -4.77 25.71
C TYR A 191 -42.86 -4.19 26.90
N ILE A 192 -42.28 -3.01 26.73
CA ILE A 192 -41.53 -2.32 27.78
C ILE A 192 -42.44 -1.98 28.95
N SER A 193 -43.60 -1.38 28.67
CA SER A 193 -44.59 -0.98 29.69
C SER A 193 -45.11 -2.18 30.48
N SER A 194 -45.38 -3.30 29.80
CA SER A 194 -45.79 -4.54 30.46
C SER A 194 -44.75 -5.03 31.47
N ARG A 195 -43.45 -4.97 31.11
CA ARG A 195 -42.38 -5.34 32.04
C ARG A 195 -42.11 -4.32 33.12
N GLN A 196 -42.22 -3.02 32.85
CA GLN A 196 -42.13 -1.99 33.87
C GLN A 196 -43.22 -2.18 34.94
N GLY A 197 -44.47 -2.38 34.52
CA GLY A 197 -45.60 -2.62 35.43
C GLY A 197 -45.39 -3.84 36.32
N LYS A 198 -44.94 -4.97 35.75
CA LYS A 198 -44.61 -6.20 36.52
C LYS A 198 -43.48 -5.98 37.52
N ASN A 199 -42.51 -5.15 37.18
CA ASN A 199 -41.37 -4.83 38.05
C ASN A 199 -41.62 -3.60 38.94
N LYS A 200 -42.83 -3.03 38.93
CA LYS A 200 -43.18 -1.80 39.68
C LYS A 200 -42.26 -0.61 39.39
N LEU A 201 -41.75 -0.54 38.17
CA LEU A 201 -40.93 0.57 37.68
C LEU A 201 -41.82 1.63 37.06
N GLN A 202 -41.52 2.89 37.32
CA GLN A 202 -42.17 4.04 36.68
C GLN A 202 -41.31 4.55 35.52
N ALA A 203 -41.95 4.81 34.38
CA ALA A 203 -41.29 5.44 33.25
C ALA A 203 -40.88 6.89 33.62
N GLN A 204 -39.70 7.29 33.15
CA GLN A 204 -39.30 8.70 33.21
C GLN A 204 -40.15 9.51 32.23
N GLY A 205 -40.44 10.76 32.60
CA GLY A 205 -41.14 11.69 31.71
C GLY A 205 -40.35 12.00 30.44
N GLU A 206 -41.05 12.48 29.42
CA GLU A 206 -40.43 12.96 28.19
C GLU A 206 -39.54 14.17 28.49
N ALA A 207 -38.38 14.24 27.82
CA ALA A 207 -37.46 15.37 27.99
C ALA A 207 -38.05 16.66 27.41
N ASP A 208 -37.55 17.82 27.84
CA ASP A 208 -37.97 19.09 27.28
C ASP A 208 -37.60 19.21 25.78
N ARG A 209 -38.35 20.02 25.02
CA ARG A 209 -38.20 20.14 23.56
C ARG A 209 -36.78 20.52 23.13
N ARG A 210 -36.08 21.36 23.90
CA ARG A 210 -34.71 21.77 23.58
C ARG A 210 -33.73 20.61 23.75
N THR A 211 -33.88 19.82 24.81
CA THR A 211 -33.11 18.59 25.02
C THR A 211 -33.39 17.56 23.93
N LEU A 212 -34.66 17.42 23.54
CA LEU A 212 -35.12 16.47 22.54
C LEU A 212 -34.51 16.72 21.14
N ILE A 213 -34.61 17.94 20.60
CA ILE A 213 -34.00 18.25 19.30
C ILE A 213 -32.48 18.09 19.32
N ARG A 214 -31.81 18.51 20.40
CA ARG A 214 -30.37 18.34 20.54
C ARG A 214 -29.96 16.86 20.49
N ARG A 215 -30.66 15.99 21.24
CA ARG A 215 -30.37 14.55 21.26
C ARG A 215 -30.62 13.91 19.90
N LEU A 216 -31.75 14.23 19.25
CA LEU A 216 -32.06 13.69 17.93
C LEU A 216 -31.02 14.08 16.89
N SER A 217 -30.64 15.36 16.81
CA SER A 217 -29.66 15.81 15.81
C SER A 217 -28.31 15.11 15.99
N PHE A 218 -27.79 15.01 17.22
CA PHE A 218 -26.53 14.27 17.45
C PHE A 218 -26.64 12.77 17.17
N ASN A 219 -27.77 12.16 17.51
CA ASN A 219 -27.96 10.72 17.32
C ASN A 219 -28.14 10.36 15.84
N LEU A 220 -28.98 11.11 15.11
CA LEU A 220 -29.35 10.79 13.74
C LEU A 220 -28.34 11.30 12.73
N ILE A 221 -27.90 12.57 12.86
CA ILE A 221 -27.04 13.21 11.86
C ILE A 221 -25.64 13.57 12.39
N GLY A 222 -25.35 13.37 13.67
CA GLY A 222 -24.04 13.65 14.26
C GLY A 222 -23.71 15.13 14.46
N LEU A 223 -24.61 16.03 14.08
CA LEU A 223 -24.42 17.48 14.11
C LEU A 223 -25.35 18.14 15.15
N PRO A 224 -24.93 19.25 15.78
CA PRO A 224 -25.83 20.04 16.60
C PRO A 224 -26.91 20.73 15.74
N PRO A 225 -28.14 20.92 16.25
CA PRO A 225 -29.14 21.75 15.57
C PRO A 225 -28.72 23.22 15.62
N THR A 226 -29.08 23.98 14.59
CA THR A 226 -28.86 25.44 14.56
C THR A 226 -29.78 26.15 15.57
N PRO A 227 -29.43 27.36 16.04
CA PRO A 227 -30.31 28.15 16.90
C PRO A 227 -31.71 28.40 16.30
N ALA A 228 -31.79 28.57 14.97
CA ALA A 228 -33.05 28.74 14.27
C ALA A 228 -33.91 27.46 14.37
N GLU A 229 -33.36 26.30 14.03
CA GLU A 229 -34.08 25.02 14.13
C GLU A 229 -34.52 24.69 15.56
N ILE A 230 -33.72 25.05 16.57
CA ILE A 230 -34.12 24.92 17.98
C ILE A 230 -35.34 25.81 18.26
N ASN A 231 -35.29 27.08 17.87
CA ASN A 231 -36.39 28.01 18.11
C ASN A 231 -37.66 27.58 17.37
N ASP A 232 -37.53 27.15 16.11
CA ASP A 232 -38.66 26.67 15.31
C ASP A 232 -39.30 25.46 15.98
N PHE A 233 -38.51 24.44 16.32
CA PHE A 233 -39.04 23.25 16.98
C PHE A 233 -39.59 23.53 18.37
N VAL A 234 -38.93 24.35 19.21
CA VAL A 234 -39.41 24.62 20.57
C VAL A 234 -40.74 25.38 20.55
N ASN A 235 -40.94 26.28 19.58
CA ASN A 235 -42.15 27.09 19.46
C ASN A 235 -43.25 26.42 18.63
N ASP A 236 -42.95 25.36 17.89
CA ASP A 236 -43.92 24.61 17.11
C ASP A 236 -44.89 23.83 18.02
N LYS A 237 -46.18 24.23 17.96
CA LYS A 237 -47.27 23.64 18.75
C LYS A 237 -48.01 22.55 18.00
N ASP A 238 -47.66 22.26 16.75
CA ASP A 238 -48.26 21.17 16.00
C ASP A 238 -47.96 19.83 16.72
N PRO A 239 -48.98 19.00 16.99
CA PRO A 239 -48.77 17.65 17.53
C PRO A 239 -47.82 16.78 16.69
N SER A 240 -47.67 17.10 15.40
CA SER A 240 -46.82 16.42 14.42
C SER A 240 -45.40 16.97 14.35
N ALA A 241 -45.07 18.01 15.13
CA ALA A 241 -43.75 18.66 15.11
C ALA A 241 -42.60 17.68 15.38
N TRP A 242 -42.81 16.72 16.30
CA TRP A 242 -41.79 15.71 16.62
C TRP A 242 -41.60 14.67 15.50
N PRO A 243 -42.65 13.98 15.01
CA PRO A 243 -42.52 13.12 13.82
C PRO A 243 -41.89 13.84 12.62
N ASN A 244 -42.32 15.06 12.32
CA ASN A 244 -41.77 15.85 11.21
C ASN A 244 -40.29 16.17 11.39
N LEU A 245 -39.85 16.48 12.61
CA LEU A 245 -38.44 16.66 12.92
C LEU A 245 -37.65 15.36 12.70
N VAL A 246 -38.18 14.21 13.14
CA VAL A 246 -37.53 12.91 12.93
C VAL A 246 -37.40 12.61 11.44
N THR A 247 -38.48 12.71 10.67
CA THR A 247 -38.46 12.52 9.21
C THR A 247 -37.43 13.43 8.54
N ARG A 248 -37.44 14.74 8.85
CA ARG A 248 -36.47 15.69 8.29
C ARG A 248 -35.02 15.33 8.61
N LEU A 249 -34.74 14.77 9.78
CA LEU A 249 -33.39 14.35 10.16
C LEU A 249 -32.99 13.03 9.49
N LEU A 250 -33.93 12.10 9.30
CA LEU A 250 -33.70 10.86 8.56
C LEU A 250 -33.48 11.13 7.06
N ASP A 251 -34.22 12.09 6.48
CA ASP A 251 -34.08 12.52 5.08
C ASP A 251 -32.82 13.38 4.84
N SER A 252 -32.08 13.72 5.89
CA SER A 252 -30.84 14.50 5.77
C SER A 252 -29.73 13.63 5.16
N PRO A 253 -28.92 14.15 4.21
CA PRO A 253 -27.77 13.40 3.69
C PRO A 253 -26.75 13.03 4.78
N HIS A 254 -26.71 13.78 5.88
CA HIS A 254 -25.85 13.53 7.05
C HIS A 254 -26.27 12.29 7.85
N TYR A 255 -27.50 11.78 7.67
CA TYR A 255 -27.96 10.56 8.32
C TYR A 255 -27.08 9.37 7.89
N GLY A 256 -26.92 9.18 6.58
CA GLY A 256 -26.08 8.13 6.01
C GLY A 256 -24.60 8.32 6.32
N GLU A 257 -24.11 9.55 6.41
CA GLU A 257 -22.73 9.82 6.86
C GLU A 257 -22.52 9.39 8.32
N ARG A 258 -23.49 9.70 9.20
CA ARG A 258 -23.44 9.37 10.62
C ARG A 258 -23.56 7.87 10.86
N TRP A 259 -24.57 7.23 10.30
CA TRP A 259 -24.85 5.81 10.50
C TRP A 259 -23.93 4.91 9.69
N GLY A 260 -23.57 5.33 8.47
CA GLY A 260 -22.60 4.65 7.63
C GLY A 260 -21.26 4.50 8.34
N ARG A 261 -20.79 5.51 9.10
CA ARG A 261 -19.56 5.39 9.91
C ARG A 261 -19.59 4.21 10.88
N HIS A 262 -20.72 3.98 11.56
CA HIS A 262 -20.85 2.85 12.49
C HIS A 262 -20.73 1.51 11.76
N TRP A 263 -21.30 1.40 10.56
CA TRP A 263 -21.13 0.21 9.72
C TRP A 263 -19.69 0.05 9.25
N LEU A 264 -19.08 1.13 8.74
CA LEU A 264 -17.72 1.17 8.21
C LEU A 264 -16.68 0.74 9.27
N ASP A 265 -16.88 1.14 10.53
CA ASP A 265 -16.05 0.72 11.66
C ASP A 265 -16.12 -0.82 11.85
N VAL A 266 -17.33 -1.40 11.82
CA VAL A 266 -17.56 -2.84 12.05
C VAL A 266 -17.03 -3.70 10.90
N VAL A 267 -17.13 -3.21 9.66
CA VAL A 267 -16.60 -3.93 8.47
C VAL A 267 -15.13 -3.64 8.20
N ARG A 268 -14.44 -2.96 9.14
CA ARG A 268 -13.01 -2.58 9.10
C ARG A 268 -12.65 -1.88 7.80
N TYR A 269 -13.48 -0.93 7.41
CA TYR A 269 -13.17 -0.05 6.28
C TYR A 269 -11.85 0.67 6.55
N ALA A 270 -10.95 0.62 5.57
CA ALA A 270 -9.73 1.40 5.54
C ALA A 270 -9.37 1.73 4.09
N ASP A 271 -8.69 2.85 3.89
CA ASP A 271 -8.13 3.23 2.58
C ASP A 271 -6.82 2.45 2.28
N SER A 272 -6.57 1.34 2.99
CA SER A 272 -5.43 0.44 2.82
C SER A 272 -5.72 -0.97 3.38
N ASN A 273 -4.83 -1.93 3.09
CA ASN A 273 -4.90 -3.29 3.64
C ASN A 273 -4.43 -3.40 5.11
N GLY A 274 -3.67 -2.44 5.63
CA GLY A 274 -3.15 -2.47 7.00
C GLY A 274 -2.11 -3.58 7.26
N ALA A 275 -1.75 -3.73 8.54
CA ALA A 275 -0.77 -4.69 9.07
C ALA A 275 0.69 -4.55 8.57
N ASP A 276 1.06 -5.16 7.44
CA ASP A 276 2.47 -5.30 7.02
C ASP A 276 2.88 -4.28 5.94
N GLU A 277 2.98 -4.69 4.67
CA GLU A 277 3.12 -3.79 3.54
C GLU A 277 1.78 -3.05 3.38
N ASN A 278 1.65 -1.94 4.09
CA ASN A 278 0.44 -1.12 4.11
C ASN A 278 0.18 -0.48 2.73
N LYS A 279 -0.46 -1.22 1.83
CA LYS A 279 -0.82 -0.82 0.47
C LYS A 279 -2.12 -0.06 0.46
N SER A 280 -2.09 1.10 -0.18
CA SER A 280 -3.29 1.92 -0.37
C SER A 280 -4.30 1.23 -1.27
N TYR A 281 -5.58 1.39 -0.90
CA TYR A 281 -6.75 1.07 -1.71
C TYR A 281 -7.35 2.37 -2.26
N PRO A 282 -6.81 2.92 -3.37
CA PRO A 282 -7.22 4.24 -3.87
C PRO A 282 -8.69 4.32 -4.31
N LEU A 283 -9.35 3.16 -4.48
CA LEU A 283 -10.75 3.04 -4.87
C LEU A 283 -11.67 2.61 -3.71
N ALA A 284 -11.16 2.43 -2.49
CA ALA A 284 -11.96 2.00 -1.34
C ALA A 284 -13.13 2.95 -1.03
N TYR A 285 -12.95 4.25 -1.28
CA TYR A 285 -13.97 5.27 -1.04
C TYR A 285 -15.30 5.02 -1.79
N HIS A 286 -15.29 4.26 -2.88
CA HIS A 286 -16.53 3.84 -3.55
C HIS A 286 -17.40 2.99 -2.65
N TYR A 287 -16.81 2.07 -1.88
CA TYR A 287 -17.54 1.27 -0.90
C TYR A 287 -18.06 2.14 0.25
N ARG A 288 -17.26 3.08 0.76
CA ARG A 288 -17.71 4.06 1.76
C ARG A 288 -18.95 4.81 1.27
N ASN A 289 -18.90 5.33 0.05
CA ASN A 289 -20.01 6.07 -0.54
C ASN A 289 -21.23 5.16 -0.77
N TYR A 290 -21.04 3.91 -1.17
CA TYR A 290 -22.11 2.92 -1.27
C TYR A 290 -22.84 2.72 0.06
N VAL A 291 -22.10 2.60 1.17
CA VAL A 291 -22.68 2.43 2.50
C VAL A 291 -23.50 3.66 2.89
N ILE A 292 -22.93 4.86 2.74
CA ILE A 292 -23.61 6.13 3.03
C ILE A 292 -24.91 6.23 2.23
N GLU A 293 -24.85 5.94 0.94
CA GLU A 293 -26.01 5.98 0.06
C GLU A 293 -27.07 4.93 0.42
N ALA A 294 -26.65 3.72 0.81
CA ALA A 294 -27.58 2.66 1.23
C ALA A 294 -28.39 3.07 2.47
N PHE A 295 -27.76 3.75 3.44
CA PHE A 295 -28.46 4.30 4.60
C PHE A 295 -29.38 5.47 4.23
N ASN A 296 -28.94 6.39 3.38
CA ASN A 296 -29.76 7.54 2.95
C ASN A 296 -30.98 7.12 2.10
N GLN A 297 -30.85 6.04 1.33
CA GLN A 297 -31.94 5.49 0.51
C GLN A 297 -32.87 4.54 1.27
N ASP A 298 -32.65 4.33 2.58
CA ASP A 298 -33.35 3.33 3.40
C ASP A 298 -33.41 1.95 2.73
N ARG A 299 -32.25 1.49 2.24
CA ARG A 299 -32.20 0.23 1.48
C ARG A 299 -32.64 -0.94 2.37
N PRO A 300 -33.52 -1.84 1.88
CA PRO A 300 -33.89 -3.03 2.61
C PRO A 300 -32.66 -3.79 3.09
N PHE A 301 -32.62 -4.12 4.38
CA PHE A 301 -31.44 -4.71 5.01
C PHE A 301 -31.03 -6.03 4.34
N ASP A 302 -31.99 -6.84 3.92
CA ASP A 302 -31.76 -8.09 3.21
C ASP A 302 -31.15 -7.89 1.81
N GLU A 303 -31.51 -6.80 1.11
CA GLU A 303 -30.85 -6.40 -0.13
C GLU A 303 -29.42 -5.92 0.16
N PHE A 304 -29.24 -5.02 1.13
CA PHE A 304 -27.92 -4.52 1.55
C PHE A 304 -26.95 -5.67 1.88
N VAL A 305 -27.40 -6.68 2.61
CA VAL A 305 -26.61 -7.88 2.92
C VAL A 305 -26.31 -8.71 1.66
N ARG A 306 -27.32 -8.99 0.83
CA ARG A 306 -27.14 -9.79 -0.40
C ARG A 306 -26.15 -9.15 -1.36
N GLU A 307 -26.21 -7.83 -1.53
CA GLU A 307 -25.27 -7.11 -2.41
C GLU A 307 -23.82 -7.19 -1.92
N GLN A 308 -23.60 -7.08 -0.61
CA GLN A 308 -22.25 -7.15 -0.04
C GLN A 308 -21.65 -8.55 -0.11
N LEU A 309 -22.46 -9.61 0.00
CA LEU A 309 -21.99 -10.99 -0.03
C LEU A 309 -21.88 -11.57 -1.46
N ALA A 310 -22.75 -11.14 -2.37
CA ALA A 310 -22.91 -11.79 -3.66
C ALA A 310 -23.39 -10.85 -4.78
N GLY A 311 -23.18 -9.53 -4.65
CA GLY A 311 -23.65 -8.55 -5.63
C GLY A 311 -23.19 -8.81 -7.06
N ASP A 312 -21.99 -9.35 -7.24
CA ASP A 312 -21.42 -9.76 -8.54
C ASP A 312 -22.03 -11.05 -9.12
N LEU A 313 -22.74 -11.83 -8.29
CA LEU A 313 -23.45 -13.06 -8.67
C LEU A 313 -24.95 -12.83 -8.86
N LEU A 314 -25.49 -11.67 -8.47
CA LEU A 314 -26.89 -11.35 -8.68
C LEU A 314 -27.20 -11.18 -10.18
N PRO A 315 -28.40 -11.60 -10.66
CA PRO A 315 -28.78 -11.44 -12.06
C PRO A 315 -28.63 -9.99 -12.54
N ASP A 316 -28.15 -9.82 -13.77
CA ASP A 316 -27.99 -8.50 -14.38
C ASP A 316 -29.35 -7.78 -14.41
N PRO A 317 -29.48 -6.63 -13.72
CA PRO A 317 -30.71 -5.86 -13.68
C PRO A 317 -31.02 -5.16 -15.01
N GLY A 318 -30.09 -5.17 -15.98
CA GLY A 318 -30.21 -4.42 -17.23
C GLY A 318 -29.96 -2.92 -17.05
N GLU A 319 -29.54 -2.49 -15.86
CA GLU A 319 -29.24 -1.11 -15.52
C GLU A 319 -27.83 -0.98 -14.95
N THR A 320 -26.96 -0.28 -15.69
CA THR A 320 -25.54 -0.12 -15.35
C THR A 320 -25.30 0.46 -13.95
N SER A 321 -26.16 1.38 -13.50
CA SER A 321 -26.08 1.99 -12.17
C SER A 321 -26.19 0.91 -11.07
N ILE A 322 -27.15 0.00 -11.20
CA ILE A 322 -27.41 -1.08 -10.25
C ILE A 322 -26.30 -2.13 -10.34
N THR A 323 -25.84 -2.47 -11.54
CA THR A 323 -24.71 -3.40 -11.73
C THR A 323 -23.44 -2.87 -11.05
N ASN A 324 -23.09 -1.60 -11.26
CA ASN A 324 -21.95 -0.97 -10.60
C ASN A 324 -22.11 -0.89 -9.08
N ARG A 325 -23.31 -0.57 -8.60
CA ARG A 325 -23.64 -0.54 -7.18
C ARG A 325 -23.38 -1.90 -6.53
N ARG A 326 -23.89 -2.97 -7.14
CA ARG A 326 -23.71 -4.34 -6.65
C ARG A 326 -22.26 -4.78 -6.67
N LEU A 327 -21.52 -4.48 -7.74
CA LEU A 327 -20.07 -4.71 -7.79
C LEU A 327 -19.34 -3.93 -6.69
N THR A 328 -19.71 -2.67 -6.47
CA THR A 328 -19.12 -1.85 -5.40
C THR A 328 -19.40 -2.45 -4.02
N ALA A 329 -20.62 -2.94 -3.78
CA ALA A 329 -21.02 -3.57 -2.53
C ALA A 329 -20.15 -4.79 -2.18
N THR A 330 -19.80 -5.63 -3.16
CA THR A 330 -18.96 -6.83 -2.94
C THR A 330 -17.54 -6.54 -2.44
N THR A 331 -17.11 -5.27 -2.49
CA THR A 331 -15.87 -4.83 -1.84
C THR A 331 -15.85 -5.16 -0.35
N TYR A 332 -17.02 -5.35 0.29
CA TYR A 332 -17.14 -5.89 1.66
C TYR A 332 -16.25 -7.12 1.92
N LEU A 333 -16.22 -8.09 0.99
CA LEU A 333 -15.39 -9.30 1.10
C LEU A 333 -13.91 -9.05 0.79
N ALA A 334 -13.62 -7.95 0.09
CA ALA A 334 -12.27 -7.57 -0.29
C ALA A 334 -11.59 -6.66 0.73
N MET A 335 -12.30 -6.07 1.68
CA MET A 335 -11.72 -5.24 2.75
C MET A 335 -11.20 -6.08 3.91
N GLY A 336 -10.33 -5.49 4.74
CA GLY A 336 -9.69 -6.16 5.87
C GLY A 336 -8.23 -6.50 5.62
N ILE A 337 -7.60 -7.04 6.66
CA ILE A 337 -6.15 -7.24 6.74
C ILE A 337 -5.67 -8.26 5.73
N LYS A 338 -4.56 -7.95 5.03
CA LYS A 338 -3.87 -8.88 4.12
C LYS A 338 -2.39 -8.78 4.34
N ILE A 339 -1.78 -9.90 4.73
CA ILE A 339 -0.33 -10.02 4.90
C ILE A 339 0.28 -10.27 3.53
N ASP A 340 0.78 -9.21 2.90
CA ASP A 340 1.32 -9.28 1.55
C ASP A 340 2.72 -9.89 1.49
N ALA A 341 3.49 -9.79 2.57
CA ALA A 341 4.80 -10.41 2.71
C ALA A 341 4.73 -11.94 2.89
N GLU A 342 3.53 -12.52 3.06
CA GLU A 342 3.33 -13.97 3.13
C GLU A 342 3.64 -14.62 1.78
N LYS A 343 4.65 -15.49 1.77
CA LYS A 343 5.16 -16.16 0.56
C LYS A 343 4.42 -17.46 0.26
N ASP A 344 3.81 -18.08 1.27
CA ASP A 344 2.95 -19.25 1.07
C ASP A 344 1.57 -18.80 0.60
N GLY A 345 1.30 -19.01 -0.70
CA GLY A 345 0.04 -18.61 -1.33
C GLY A 345 -1.19 -19.31 -0.74
N GLU A 346 -1.09 -20.57 -0.31
CA GLU A 346 -2.22 -21.30 0.29
C GLU A 346 -2.49 -20.82 1.71
N LYS A 347 -1.43 -20.53 2.48
CA LYS A 347 -1.58 -19.89 3.78
C LYS A 347 -2.21 -18.51 3.64
N LYS A 348 -1.69 -17.67 2.74
CA LYS A 348 -2.23 -16.33 2.48
C LYS A 348 -3.72 -16.38 2.11
N ARG A 349 -4.10 -17.29 1.21
CA ARG A 349 -5.50 -17.49 0.81
C ARG A 349 -6.36 -17.93 2.00
N SER A 350 -5.85 -18.86 2.81
CA SER A 350 -6.57 -19.36 4.00
C SER A 350 -6.76 -18.28 5.06
N ASP A 351 -5.77 -17.42 5.27
CA ASP A 351 -5.86 -16.30 6.22
C ASP A 351 -6.83 -15.21 5.73
N ILE A 352 -6.91 -14.96 4.42
CA ILE A 352 -7.94 -14.08 3.83
C ILE A 352 -9.35 -14.64 4.07
N ILE A 353 -9.53 -15.95 3.87
CA ILE A 353 -10.83 -16.62 4.09
C ILE A 353 -11.22 -16.56 5.58
N ASP A 354 -10.28 -16.81 6.49
CA ASP A 354 -10.52 -16.69 7.94
C ASP A 354 -10.99 -15.27 8.30
N GLU A 355 -10.33 -14.24 7.74
CA GLU A 355 -10.72 -12.85 7.96
C GLU A 355 -12.12 -12.53 7.37
N GLN A 356 -12.46 -13.09 6.22
CA GLN A 356 -13.81 -12.96 5.65
C GLN A 356 -14.87 -13.62 6.56
N ILE A 357 -14.60 -14.82 7.09
CA ILE A 357 -15.49 -15.52 8.03
C ILE A 357 -15.67 -14.70 9.31
N ASP A 358 -14.59 -14.17 9.87
CA ASP A 358 -14.64 -13.33 11.07
C ASP A 358 -15.48 -12.07 10.81
N THR A 359 -15.31 -11.42 9.66
CA THR A 359 -16.17 -10.30 9.23
C THR A 359 -17.64 -10.66 9.24
N ILE A 360 -18.00 -11.70 8.48
CA ILE A 360 -19.37 -12.07 8.18
C ILE A 360 -20.08 -12.41 9.48
N SER A 361 -19.44 -13.24 10.30
CA SER A 361 -19.99 -13.67 11.56
C SER A 361 -20.17 -12.51 12.55
N ARG A 362 -19.17 -11.63 12.71
CA ARG A 362 -19.28 -10.51 13.66
C ARG A 362 -20.23 -9.43 13.19
N SER A 363 -20.16 -9.02 11.91
CA SER A 363 -20.92 -7.87 11.42
C SER A 363 -22.39 -8.21 11.15
N LEU A 364 -22.70 -9.44 10.75
CA LEU A 364 -24.06 -9.85 10.37
C LEU A 364 -24.75 -10.71 11.43
N LEU A 365 -24.02 -11.62 12.06
CA LEU A 365 -24.59 -12.59 13.00
C LEU A 365 -24.38 -12.20 14.47
N GLY A 366 -23.48 -11.25 14.75
CA GLY A 366 -23.15 -10.82 16.10
C GLY A 366 -22.44 -11.90 16.94
N VAL A 367 -21.83 -12.90 16.29
CA VAL A 367 -21.12 -14.02 16.94
C VAL A 367 -19.72 -14.20 16.35
N THR A 368 -18.81 -14.81 17.09
CA THR A 368 -17.42 -15.03 16.66
C THR A 368 -17.24 -16.44 16.10
N VAL A 369 -17.28 -16.62 14.78
CA VAL A 369 -17.08 -17.96 14.19
C VAL A 369 -15.59 -18.34 14.10
N ALA A 370 -14.66 -17.38 14.05
CA ALA A 370 -13.24 -17.65 13.81
C ALA A 370 -12.57 -18.62 14.81
N CYS A 371 -13.03 -18.67 16.07
CA CYS A 371 -12.51 -19.65 17.04
C CYS A 371 -12.79 -21.11 16.62
N ALA A 372 -13.83 -21.33 15.80
CA ALA A 372 -14.21 -22.64 15.30
C ALA A 372 -13.17 -23.24 14.31
N ARG A 373 -12.19 -22.44 13.85
CA ARG A 373 -11.09 -22.83 12.95
C ARG A 373 -10.30 -24.02 13.48
N CYS A 374 -9.97 -24.02 14.77
CA CYS A 374 -9.06 -25.02 15.36
C CYS A 374 -9.79 -26.05 16.24
N HIS A 375 -10.95 -25.70 16.78
CA HIS A 375 -11.75 -26.54 17.66
C HIS A 375 -13.21 -26.07 17.60
N ASN A 376 -14.20 -26.91 17.97
CA ASN A 376 -15.60 -26.45 18.02
C ASN A 376 -15.72 -25.20 18.89
N HIS A 377 -16.57 -24.25 18.50
CA HIS A 377 -16.68 -22.97 19.18
C HIS A 377 -16.96 -23.16 20.70
N LYS A 378 -16.37 -22.32 21.56
CA LYS A 378 -16.31 -22.60 23.01
C LYS A 378 -17.68 -22.61 23.71
N PHE A 379 -18.66 -21.85 23.20
CA PHE A 379 -19.95 -21.65 23.85
C PHE A 379 -21.12 -21.77 22.85
N ASP A 380 -21.04 -21.10 21.71
CA ASP A 380 -22.07 -21.18 20.67
C ASP A 380 -22.05 -22.52 19.90
N PRO A 381 -23.21 -23.02 19.42
CA PRO A 381 -23.36 -24.28 18.70
C PRO A 381 -22.84 -24.25 17.27
N ILE A 382 -21.55 -23.94 17.13
CA ILE A 382 -20.85 -23.78 15.86
C ILE A 382 -19.71 -24.81 15.83
N PRO A 383 -19.92 -25.97 15.20
CA PRO A 383 -18.88 -26.97 15.06
C PRO A 383 -17.80 -26.50 14.07
N THR A 384 -16.60 -27.05 14.20
CA THR A 384 -15.50 -26.82 13.25
C THR A 384 -15.88 -27.20 11.81
N SER A 385 -16.78 -28.18 11.63
CA SER A 385 -17.33 -28.51 10.32
C SER A 385 -18.04 -27.35 9.63
N ASP A 386 -18.77 -26.52 10.39
CA ASP A 386 -19.54 -25.39 9.85
C ASP A 386 -18.60 -24.24 9.48
N TYR A 387 -17.55 -24.00 10.28
CA TYR A 387 -16.46 -23.11 9.91
C TYR A 387 -15.84 -23.53 8.56
N TYR A 388 -15.48 -24.81 8.41
CA TYR A 388 -14.87 -25.28 7.17
C TYR A 388 -15.86 -25.36 5.99
N ALA A 389 -17.16 -25.50 6.25
CA ALA A 389 -18.20 -25.37 5.22
C ALA A 389 -18.25 -23.92 4.68
N MET A 390 -18.25 -22.91 5.56
CA MET A 390 -18.13 -21.50 5.16
C MET A 390 -16.80 -21.23 4.44
N ALA A 391 -15.70 -21.76 4.95
CA ALA A 391 -14.39 -21.62 4.32
C ALA A 391 -14.38 -22.23 2.90
N GLY A 392 -15.07 -23.36 2.70
CA GLY A 392 -15.25 -23.98 1.39
C GLY A 392 -15.98 -23.08 0.41
N VAL A 393 -17.05 -22.40 0.85
CA VAL A 393 -17.78 -21.41 0.02
C VAL A 393 -16.85 -20.26 -0.35
N LEU A 394 -16.17 -19.65 0.63
CA LEU A 394 -15.31 -18.49 0.38
C LEU A 394 -14.05 -18.83 -0.42
N ARG A 395 -13.56 -20.07 -0.32
CA ARG A 395 -12.46 -20.56 -1.17
C ARG A 395 -12.83 -20.57 -2.64
N SER A 396 -14.12 -20.62 -2.99
CA SER A 396 -14.58 -20.51 -4.38
C SER A 396 -14.55 -19.08 -4.94
N THR A 397 -14.13 -18.09 -4.13
CA THR A 397 -14.03 -16.68 -4.53
C THR A 397 -12.60 -16.29 -4.87
N ASP A 398 -12.45 -15.30 -5.77
CA ASP A 398 -11.18 -14.66 -6.12
C ASP A 398 -11.33 -13.14 -6.03
N LEU A 399 -10.34 -12.48 -5.42
CA LEU A 399 -10.29 -11.02 -5.33
C LEU A 399 -9.74 -10.44 -6.63
N ALA A 400 -10.48 -9.55 -7.27
CA ALA A 400 -10.08 -8.91 -8.52
C ALA A 400 -10.51 -7.44 -8.60
N ASN A 401 -9.68 -6.62 -9.24
CA ASN A 401 -10.06 -5.24 -9.58
C ASN A 401 -11.09 -5.27 -10.72
N ARG A 402 -12.31 -4.85 -10.43
CA ARG A 402 -13.39 -4.72 -11.43
C ARG A 402 -13.49 -3.27 -11.91
N LYS A 403 -13.60 -3.08 -13.21
CA LYS A 403 -13.89 -1.75 -13.79
C LYS A 403 -15.39 -1.50 -13.67
N LEU A 404 -15.76 -0.37 -13.06
CA LEU A 404 -17.13 0.13 -13.11
C LEU A 404 -17.40 0.70 -14.51
N ASP A 405 -18.58 0.42 -15.05
CA ASP A 405 -18.98 0.92 -16.36
C ASP A 405 -19.64 2.29 -16.20
N SER A 406 -19.06 3.37 -16.70
CA SER A 406 -19.81 4.62 -16.79
C SER A 406 -20.67 4.54 -18.05
N GLY A 407 -21.96 4.86 -17.97
CA GLY A 407 -22.80 4.97 -19.19
C GLY A 407 -22.17 5.89 -20.25
N GLU A 408 -21.39 6.88 -19.80
CA GLU A 408 -20.54 7.73 -20.63
C GLU A 408 -19.40 7.00 -21.34
N ARG A 409 -18.81 5.95 -20.77
CA ARG A 409 -17.71 5.19 -21.39
C ARG A 409 -18.12 4.67 -22.75
N ARG A 410 -19.36 4.21 -22.92
CA ARG A 410 -19.84 3.72 -24.23
C ARG A 410 -19.97 4.87 -25.25
N THR A 411 -20.38 6.04 -24.80
CA THR A 411 -20.47 7.26 -25.61
C THR A 411 -19.08 7.80 -25.95
N LEU A 412 -18.21 7.95 -24.96
CA LEU A 412 -16.81 8.36 -25.08
C LEU A 412 -16.00 7.35 -25.89
N GLN A 413 -16.26 6.04 -25.79
CA GLN A 413 -15.56 5.04 -26.60
C GLN A 413 -15.99 5.16 -28.07
N LYS A 414 -17.27 5.41 -28.35
CA LYS A 414 -17.74 5.73 -29.71
C LYS A 414 -17.12 7.03 -30.21
N GLU A 415 -17.04 8.05 -29.37
CA GLU A 415 -16.44 9.34 -29.70
C GLU A 415 -14.93 9.24 -29.91
N ILE A 416 -14.21 8.49 -29.08
CA ILE A 416 -12.79 8.15 -29.25
C ILE A 416 -12.59 7.36 -30.55
N THR A 417 -13.47 6.41 -30.87
CA THR A 417 -13.38 5.64 -32.11
C THR A 417 -13.59 6.56 -33.32
N ARG A 418 -14.62 7.41 -33.28
CA ARG A 418 -14.88 8.43 -34.31
C ARG A 418 -13.72 9.41 -34.45
N LEU A 419 -13.18 9.93 -33.34
CA LEU A 419 -12.05 10.85 -33.34
C LEU A 419 -10.78 10.17 -33.86
N LYS A 420 -10.56 8.88 -33.57
CA LYS A 420 -9.48 8.09 -34.17
C LYS A 420 -9.66 7.96 -35.68
N GLU A 421 -10.86 7.64 -36.15
CA GLU A 421 -11.16 7.60 -37.59
C GLU A 421 -10.98 8.97 -38.25
N ASP A 422 -11.40 10.05 -37.59
CA ASP A 422 -11.23 11.42 -38.09
C ASP A 422 -9.75 11.83 -38.10
N ILE A 423 -8.96 11.45 -37.08
CA ILE A 423 -7.50 11.63 -37.05
C ILE A 423 -6.86 10.87 -38.20
N GLU A 424 -7.24 9.61 -38.44
CA GLU A 424 -6.70 8.81 -39.55
C GLU A 424 -7.10 9.39 -40.92
N LYS A 425 -8.33 9.91 -41.07
CA LYS A 425 -8.74 10.64 -42.28
C LYS A 425 -7.98 11.94 -42.47
N LEU A 426 -7.77 12.70 -41.40
CA LEU A 426 -7.00 13.95 -41.43
C LEU A 426 -5.52 13.69 -41.74
N ARG A 427 -4.94 12.61 -41.18
CA ARG A 427 -3.61 12.12 -41.51
C ARG A 427 -3.53 11.70 -42.96
N ALA A 428 -4.42 10.83 -43.45
CA ALA A 428 -4.45 10.43 -44.84
C ALA A 428 -4.63 11.63 -45.80
N LYS A 429 -5.43 12.63 -45.43
CA LYS A 429 -5.59 13.87 -46.20
C LYS A 429 -4.33 14.75 -46.16
N ALA A 430 -3.69 14.86 -45.00
CA ALA A 430 -2.43 15.56 -44.84
C ALA A 430 -1.31 14.85 -45.61
N ASP A 431 -1.22 13.54 -45.54
CA ASP A 431 -0.26 12.70 -46.25
C ASP A 431 -0.49 12.75 -47.76
N ALA A 432 -1.74 12.75 -48.22
CA ALA A 432 -2.06 12.94 -49.64
C ALA A 432 -1.69 14.35 -50.12
N ARG A 433 -1.94 15.39 -49.30
CA ARG A 433 -1.50 16.76 -49.58
C ARG A 433 0.02 16.87 -49.61
N ILE A 434 0.71 16.34 -48.60
CA ILE A 434 2.17 16.32 -48.48
C ILE A 434 2.78 15.51 -49.63
N ALA A 435 2.17 14.38 -50.03
CA ALA A 435 2.62 13.60 -51.17
C ALA A 435 2.37 14.31 -52.51
N GLY A 436 1.28 15.08 -52.63
CA GLY A 436 1.03 15.97 -53.76
C GLY A 436 2.06 17.09 -53.83
N GLU A 437 2.27 17.81 -52.73
CA GLU A 437 3.28 18.84 -52.57
C GLU A 437 4.70 18.27 -52.77
N ALA A 438 5.00 17.07 -52.30
CA ALA A 438 6.30 16.41 -52.49
C ALA A 438 6.51 15.92 -53.92
N LYS A 439 5.43 15.57 -54.65
CA LYS A 439 5.49 15.26 -56.10
C LYS A 439 5.71 16.52 -56.93
N GLU A 440 5.03 17.61 -56.61
CA GLU A 440 5.24 18.91 -57.26
C GLU A 440 6.62 19.48 -56.94
N ASN A 441 7.06 19.33 -55.69
CA ASN A 441 8.38 19.73 -55.23
C ASN A 441 9.45 18.67 -55.45
N ILE A 442 9.19 17.55 -56.13
CA ILE A 442 10.13 16.42 -56.20
C ILE A 442 11.43 16.81 -56.88
N ALA A 443 11.38 17.76 -57.83
CA ALA A 443 12.55 18.33 -58.47
C ALA A 443 13.42 19.17 -57.50
N ALA A 444 12.80 19.87 -56.54
CA ALA A 444 13.50 20.60 -55.47
C ALA A 444 13.92 19.67 -54.32
N TYR A 445 13.11 18.65 -54.01
CA TYR A 445 13.35 17.68 -52.96
C TYR A 445 14.48 16.71 -53.34
N LEU A 446 14.58 16.26 -54.61
CA LEU A 446 15.70 15.44 -55.10
C LEU A 446 17.04 16.17 -55.01
N GLN A 447 17.05 17.51 -55.08
CA GLN A 447 18.26 18.31 -54.85
C GLN A 447 18.69 18.32 -53.37
N HIS A 448 17.79 18.01 -52.44
CA HIS A 448 18.03 18.00 -50.99
C HIS A 448 17.86 16.62 -50.33
N ALA A 449 17.48 15.59 -51.09
CA ALA A 449 17.17 14.24 -50.60
C ALA A 449 18.37 13.58 -49.90
N VAL A 450 19.59 13.92 -50.35
CA VAL A 450 20.84 13.53 -49.69
C VAL A 450 20.91 14.12 -48.27
N GLY A 451 20.58 15.40 -48.10
CA GLY A 451 20.59 16.08 -46.79
C GLY A 451 19.49 15.63 -45.83
N VAL A 452 18.33 15.20 -46.33
CA VAL A 452 17.24 14.66 -45.47
C VAL A 452 17.56 13.22 -45.01
N LEU A 453 18.17 12.40 -45.88
CA LEU A 453 18.67 11.07 -45.50
C LEU A 453 19.84 11.16 -44.50
N GLU A 454 20.63 12.22 -44.55
CA GLU A 454 21.65 12.55 -43.55
C GLU A 454 21.00 12.99 -42.22
N TRP A 455 20.01 13.89 -42.25
CA TRP A 455 19.31 14.35 -41.04
C TRP A 455 18.61 13.23 -40.24
N GLN A 456 17.93 12.29 -40.91
CA GLN A 456 17.31 11.14 -40.24
C GLN A 456 18.34 10.18 -39.63
N ARG A 457 19.54 10.08 -40.21
CA ARG A 457 20.68 9.31 -39.68
C ARG A 457 21.29 9.91 -38.41
N HIS A 458 21.12 11.21 -38.19
CA HIS A 458 21.73 11.96 -37.08
C HIS A 458 20.80 12.19 -35.87
N SER A 459 19.56 11.70 -35.91
CA SER A 459 18.50 12.06 -34.96
C SER A 459 18.13 10.99 -33.92
N VAL A 460 18.97 9.96 -33.68
CA VAL A 460 18.76 9.04 -32.53
C VAL A 460 18.95 9.83 -31.21
N PRO A 461 17.98 9.85 -30.28
CA PRO A 461 18.04 10.74 -29.11
C PRO A 461 19.19 10.42 -28.15
N VAL A 462 19.98 11.45 -27.80
CA VAL A 462 21.06 11.44 -26.78
C VAL A 462 20.59 10.92 -25.42
N THR A 463 19.30 11.02 -25.09
CA THR A 463 18.71 10.43 -23.88
C THR A 463 18.89 8.91 -23.80
N LEU A 464 18.90 8.23 -24.95
CA LEU A 464 19.17 6.79 -25.03
C LEU A 464 20.65 6.48 -24.80
N GLN A 465 21.54 7.36 -25.25
CA GLN A 465 23.00 7.25 -25.02
C GLN A 465 23.39 7.57 -23.57
N LEU A 466 22.69 8.52 -22.92
CA LEU A 466 22.88 8.85 -21.50
C LEU A 466 22.34 7.76 -20.56
N ALA A 467 21.18 7.16 -20.88
CA ALA A 467 20.67 6.01 -20.13
C ALA A 467 21.60 4.78 -20.19
N LEU A 468 22.34 4.62 -21.29
CA LEU A 468 23.39 3.60 -21.44
C LEU A 468 24.69 3.95 -20.68
N ALA A 469 24.91 5.21 -20.32
CA ALA A 469 26.08 5.67 -19.58
C ALA A 469 25.87 5.62 -18.05
N GLU A 470 24.66 5.93 -17.57
CA GLU A 470 24.32 5.93 -16.12
C GLU A 470 24.27 4.51 -15.51
N THR A 471 24.20 3.46 -16.33
CA THR A 471 24.23 2.07 -15.86
C THR A 471 25.65 1.49 -15.71
N SER A 472 26.70 2.30 -15.92
CA SER A 472 28.09 1.84 -16.03
C SER A 472 28.87 1.65 -14.72
N GLU A 473 28.31 1.95 -13.55
CA GLU A 473 28.99 1.74 -12.25
C GLU A 473 28.47 0.58 -11.39
N ALA A 474 27.50 -0.22 -11.88
CA ALA A 474 27.02 -1.40 -11.14
C ALA A 474 27.45 -2.73 -11.81
N PRO A 475 27.85 -3.76 -11.04
CA PRO A 475 28.09 -5.07 -11.61
C PRO A 475 26.77 -5.79 -11.99
N TYR A 476 26.68 -6.15 -13.28
CA TYR A 476 25.79 -7.15 -13.92
C TYR A 476 24.26 -6.91 -14.00
N THR A 477 23.76 -6.60 -15.22
CA THR A 477 22.60 -7.25 -15.89
C THR A 477 22.45 -6.69 -17.33
N PRO A 478 21.94 -7.46 -18.31
CA PRO A 478 21.82 -6.98 -19.69
C PRO A 478 20.68 -5.96 -19.78
N ALA A 479 21.02 -4.69 -20.00
CA ALA A 479 20.06 -3.72 -20.50
C ALA A 479 19.50 -4.24 -21.83
N ALA A 480 18.18 -4.15 -21.99
CA ALA A 480 17.41 -4.70 -23.10
C ALA A 480 18.09 -4.54 -24.47
N SER A 481 17.99 -5.60 -25.29
CA SER A 481 18.44 -5.61 -26.70
C SER A 481 18.03 -4.32 -27.39
N ILE A 482 19.02 -3.55 -27.85
CA ILE A 482 18.79 -2.29 -28.53
C ILE A 482 17.98 -2.57 -29.80
N VAL A 483 16.89 -1.82 -29.97
CA VAL A 483 16.01 -1.87 -31.15
C VAL A 483 16.83 -1.58 -32.41
N ASN A 484 16.76 -2.51 -33.38
CA ASN A 484 17.26 -2.42 -34.76
C ASN A 484 18.62 -1.74 -34.99
N ILE A 485 19.67 -2.53 -34.76
CA ILE A 485 21.07 -2.17 -35.04
C ILE A 485 21.37 -1.90 -36.53
N GLU A 486 20.49 -2.34 -37.44
CA GLU A 486 20.57 -2.08 -38.89
C GLU A 486 20.55 -0.57 -39.23
N GLN A 487 20.21 0.29 -38.26
CA GLN A 487 20.16 1.75 -38.42
C GLN A 487 21.30 2.51 -37.72
N LEU A 488 22.24 1.84 -37.05
CA LEU A 488 23.37 2.51 -36.39
C LEU A 488 24.48 2.87 -37.39
N SER A 489 25.30 3.85 -37.02
CA SER A 489 26.22 4.64 -37.85
C SER A 489 27.18 3.84 -38.75
N ARG A 490 27.78 4.54 -39.74
CA ARG A 490 28.66 4.06 -40.83
C ARG A 490 29.91 3.20 -40.45
N HIS A 491 30.02 2.69 -39.23
CA HIS A 491 31.20 1.94 -38.73
C HIS A 491 30.83 0.67 -37.94
N HIS A 492 29.73 0.01 -38.31
CA HIS A 492 29.41 -1.34 -37.84
C HIS A 492 29.57 -2.34 -38.98
N LEU A 493 30.20 -3.48 -38.68
CA LEU A 493 30.30 -4.61 -39.59
C LEU A 493 29.19 -5.59 -39.22
N LEU A 494 28.16 -5.68 -40.07
CA LEU A 494 27.08 -6.66 -39.99
C LEU A 494 27.41 -7.82 -40.94
N ARG A 495 27.39 -9.05 -40.44
CA ARG A 495 27.52 -10.26 -41.27
C ARG A 495 26.40 -11.24 -40.96
N GLU A 496 25.88 -11.85 -42.03
CA GLU A 496 25.05 -13.05 -41.96
C GLU A 496 25.91 -14.20 -41.43
N ALA A 497 25.40 -14.98 -40.47
CA ALA A 497 26.19 -15.97 -39.78
C ALA A 497 26.66 -17.10 -40.70
N GLU A 498 25.89 -17.43 -41.73
CA GLU A 498 26.24 -18.41 -42.77
C GLU A 498 27.39 -17.97 -43.68
N THR A 499 27.80 -16.70 -43.62
CA THR A 499 28.90 -16.16 -44.43
C THR A 499 30.27 -16.29 -43.74
N TYR A 500 30.43 -17.22 -42.81
CA TYR A 500 31.72 -17.44 -42.13
C TYR A 500 32.83 -17.83 -43.13
N ASP A 501 34.07 -17.48 -42.81
CA ASP A 501 35.22 -17.72 -43.69
C ASP A 501 35.77 -19.14 -43.54
N ARG A 502 35.66 -19.73 -42.35
CA ARG A 502 36.05 -21.11 -42.03
C ARG A 502 35.10 -21.69 -40.97
N GLY A 503 34.69 -22.96 -41.08
CA GLY A 503 33.80 -23.52 -40.08
C GLY A 503 33.28 -24.92 -40.40
N THR A 504 32.59 -25.49 -39.42
CA THR A 504 31.87 -26.79 -39.50
C THR A 504 30.37 -26.63 -39.27
N ALA A 505 29.90 -25.44 -38.89
CA ALA A 505 28.48 -25.13 -38.73
C ALA A 505 27.75 -25.16 -40.08
N ARG A 506 26.48 -25.58 -40.08
CA ARG A 506 25.71 -25.70 -41.32
C ARG A 506 24.59 -24.66 -41.37
N PRO A 507 24.42 -23.95 -42.50
CA PRO A 507 23.18 -23.24 -42.76
C PRO A 507 22.03 -24.23 -42.78
N ASP A 508 20.89 -23.84 -42.24
CA ASP A 508 19.69 -24.68 -42.21
C ASP A 508 18.46 -23.84 -42.56
N GLU A 509 17.51 -24.42 -43.31
CA GLU A 509 16.23 -23.78 -43.63
C GLU A 509 15.03 -24.54 -43.03
N LEU A 510 15.26 -25.69 -42.38
CA LEU A 510 14.24 -26.54 -41.77
C LEU A 510 13.49 -25.78 -40.66
N TYR A 511 14.19 -24.92 -39.93
CA TYR A 511 13.60 -24.08 -38.88
C TYR A 511 12.98 -22.78 -39.40
N GLY A 512 13.02 -22.54 -40.71
CA GLY A 512 12.50 -21.34 -41.38
C GLY A 512 13.62 -20.54 -42.04
N LYS A 513 13.27 -19.79 -43.09
CA LYS A 513 14.22 -18.96 -43.84
C LYS A 513 14.82 -17.87 -42.94
N GLY A 514 16.14 -17.68 -43.01
CA GLY A 514 16.86 -16.67 -42.22
C GLY A 514 17.10 -17.05 -40.77
N ILE A 515 17.25 -18.34 -40.47
CA ILE A 515 17.64 -18.84 -39.14
C ILE A 515 19.17 -18.93 -38.96
N GLY A 516 19.91 -18.83 -40.05
CA GLY A 516 21.38 -18.82 -40.12
C GLY A 516 22.00 -20.20 -39.93
N ILE A 517 23.01 -20.29 -39.05
CA ILE A 517 23.81 -21.50 -38.82
C ILE A 517 23.38 -22.27 -37.57
N ILE A 518 23.45 -23.59 -37.67
CA ILE A 518 23.14 -24.54 -36.60
C ILE A 518 24.25 -25.60 -36.43
N SER A 519 24.12 -26.38 -35.36
CA SER A 519 24.88 -27.61 -35.12
C SER A 519 24.09 -28.84 -35.52
N ASP A 520 24.74 -29.80 -36.18
CA ASP A 520 24.17 -31.13 -36.44
C ASP A 520 24.01 -31.95 -35.15
N LYS A 521 22.92 -32.72 -35.04
CA LYS A 521 22.75 -33.68 -33.93
C LYS A 521 23.88 -34.72 -33.99
N GLY A 522 24.71 -34.76 -32.94
CA GLY A 522 25.80 -35.73 -32.80
C GLY A 522 27.18 -35.22 -33.23
N ALA A 523 27.30 -33.96 -33.67
CA ALA A 523 28.60 -33.36 -33.93
C ALA A 523 29.39 -33.17 -32.61
N PRO A 524 30.66 -33.59 -32.53
CA PRO A 524 31.48 -33.46 -31.31
C PRO A 524 31.96 -32.01 -31.07
N LEU A 525 32.02 -31.19 -32.11
CA LEU A 525 32.33 -29.75 -32.05
C LEU A 525 31.83 -29.06 -33.32
N THR A 526 31.02 -28.02 -33.15
CA THR A 526 30.58 -27.13 -34.22
C THR A 526 31.21 -25.76 -34.02
N TRP A 527 31.75 -25.15 -35.08
CA TRP A 527 32.37 -23.83 -34.98
C TRP A 527 32.28 -23.04 -36.29
N ALA A 528 32.38 -21.72 -36.19
CA ALA A 528 32.43 -20.77 -37.29
C ALA A 528 33.43 -19.64 -36.97
N GLU A 529 34.28 -19.30 -37.94
CA GLU A 529 35.30 -18.26 -37.88
C GLU A 529 35.04 -17.18 -38.93
N TYR A 530 35.17 -15.93 -38.50
CA TYR A 530 35.00 -14.74 -39.30
C TYR A 530 36.27 -13.89 -39.25
N ASP A 531 36.77 -13.53 -40.41
CA ASP A 531 37.76 -12.48 -40.61
C ASP A 531 37.04 -11.13 -40.53
N ILE A 532 37.39 -10.36 -39.50
CA ILE A 532 36.82 -9.04 -39.21
C ILE A 532 37.92 -8.01 -39.42
N GLU A 533 37.80 -7.21 -40.48
CA GLU A 533 38.66 -6.04 -40.68
C GLU A 533 38.11 -4.85 -39.91
N VAL A 534 38.96 -4.23 -39.09
CA VAL A 534 38.62 -2.98 -38.40
C VAL A 534 39.59 -1.87 -38.79
N PRO A 535 39.11 -0.63 -39.00
CA PRO A 535 39.93 0.45 -39.55
C PRO A 535 40.90 1.09 -38.55
N ILE A 536 40.68 0.90 -37.24
CA ILE A 536 41.49 1.50 -36.16
C ILE A 536 41.50 0.52 -34.99
N GLU A 537 42.64 0.40 -34.30
CA GLU A 537 42.70 -0.30 -33.01
C GLU A 537 41.76 0.36 -31.98
N GLY A 538 41.01 -0.44 -31.23
CA GLY A 538 40.10 0.10 -30.22
C GLY A 538 39.16 -0.92 -29.59
N ALA A 539 38.26 -0.44 -28.74
CA ALA A 539 37.19 -1.26 -28.17
C ALA A 539 36.02 -1.36 -29.16
N TYR A 540 35.56 -2.58 -29.40
CA TYR A 540 34.41 -2.89 -30.24
C TYR A 540 33.42 -3.76 -29.46
N GLN A 541 32.14 -3.50 -29.65
CA GLN A 541 31.06 -4.35 -29.15
C GLN A 541 30.77 -5.45 -30.17
N VAL A 542 30.67 -6.68 -29.68
CA VAL A 542 30.26 -7.84 -30.45
C VAL A 542 28.85 -8.23 -30.02
N GLU A 543 27.96 -8.41 -30.97
CA GLU A 543 26.58 -8.85 -30.74
C GLU A 543 26.21 -9.98 -31.68
N PHE A 544 25.38 -10.90 -31.18
CA PHE A 544 24.81 -12.00 -31.95
C PHE A 544 23.29 -11.93 -31.94
N ARG A 545 22.68 -12.15 -33.11
CA ARG A 545 21.25 -12.41 -33.24
C ARG A 545 21.03 -13.90 -33.34
N TYR A 546 20.22 -14.46 -32.46
CA TYR A 546 19.98 -15.90 -32.49
C TYR A 546 18.63 -16.30 -31.89
N ALA A 547 18.21 -17.53 -32.17
CA ALA A 547 17.03 -18.16 -31.58
C ALA A 547 17.41 -19.36 -30.70
N ALA A 548 16.74 -19.50 -29.55
CA ALA A 548 16.96 -20.58 -28.62
C ALA A 548 15.71 -20.96 -27.81
N GLN A 549 15.29 -22.23 -27.89
CA GLN A 549 14.24 -22.77 -27.00
C GLN A 549 14.81 -23.21 -25.64
N ALA A 550 16.11 -23.55 -25.58
CA ALA A 550 16.82 -23.93 -24.38
C ALA A 550 18.25 -23.39 -24.42
N SER A 551 18.83 -23.12 -23.24
CA SER A 551 20.19 -22.57 -23.14
C SER A 551 21.22 -23.57 -23.67
N ARG A 552 21.99 -23.15 -24.68
CA ARG A 552 23.05 -23.95 -25.32
C ARG A 552 24.30 -23.08 -25.54
N PRO A 553 25.00 -22.72 -24.44
CA PRO A 553 26.13 -21.81 -24.52
C PRO A 553 27.31 -22.39 -25.30
N GLY A 554 27.92 -21.56 -26.14
CA GLY A 554 29.21 -21.81 -26.78
C GLY A 554 30.31 -20.89 -26.26
N LYS A 555 31.48 -20.96 -26.89
CA LYS A 555 32.63 -20.11 -26.62
C LYS A 555 32.84 -19.15 -27.77
N LEU A 556 33.04 -17.89 -27.44
CA LEU A 556 33.50 -16.84 -28.34
C LEU A 556 34.97 -16.56 -28.09
N SER A 557 35.78 -16.58 -29.15
CA SER A 557 37.20 -16.26 -29.12
C SER A 557 37.55 -15.18 -30.13
N ILE A 558 38.50 -14.32 -29.79
CA ILE A 558 39.07 -13.31 -30.68
C ILE A 558 40.57 -13.52 -30.76
N ASN A 559 41.10 -13.66 -31.97
CA ASN A 559 42.52 -13.93 -32.26
C ASN A 559 43.07 -15.12 -31.44
N GLY A 560 42.28 -16.20 -31.34
CA GLY A 560 42.63 -17.43 -30.63
C GLY A 560 42.48 -17.37 -29.09
N LYS A 561 42.11 -16.23 -28.52
CA LYS A 561 41.85 -16.09 -27.08
C LYS A 561 40.35 -16.16 -26.80
N VAL A 562 39.92 -17.05 -25.91
CA VAL A 562 38.53 -17.10 -25.42
C VAL A 562 38.23 -15.81 -24.67
N VAL A 563 37.19 -15.09 -25.11
CA VAL A 563 36.75 -13.81 -24.54
C VAL A 563 35.37 -13.89 -23.89
N ASN A 564 34.58 -14.91 -24.20
CA ASN A 564 33.33 -15.25 -23.53
C ASN A 564 33.10 -16.78 -23.63
N ASP A 565 32.98 -17.45 -22.49
CA ASP A 565 32.82 -18.91 -22.39
C ASP A 565 31.35 -19.36 -22.22
N LYS A 566 30.41 -18.40 -22.24
CA LYS A 566 28.96 -18.58 -22.16
C LYS A 566 28.24 -17.78 -23.25
N SER A 567 28.82 -17.74 -24.44
CA SER A 567 28.26 -17.05 -25.59
C SER A 567 26.95 -17.71 -26.03
N MET A 568 25.94 -16.91 -26.43
CA MET A 568 24.62 -17.40 -26.84
C MET A 568 23.85 -18.24 -25.78
N ALA A 569 24.00 -17.90 -24.50
CA ALA A 569 23.39 -18.65 -23.39
C ALA A 569 21.90 -18.35 -23.16
N GLN A 570 21.37 -17.25 -23.69
CA GLN A 570 20.01 -16.80 -23.39
C GLN A 570 18.95 -17.62 -24.15
N VAL A 571 17.75 -17.74 -23.56
CA VAL A 571 16.60 -18.42 -24.17
C VAL A 571 15.68 -17.39 -24.78
N THR A 572 15.28 -17.57 -26.04
CA THR A 572 14.46 -16.61 -26.79
C THR A 572 13.02 -17.07 -27.00
N GLY A 573 12.74 -18.37 -26.84
CA GLY A 573 11.40 -18.94 -26.79
C GLY A 573 11.24 -20.16 -27.69
N THR A 574 11.68 -20.06 -28.95
CA THR A 574 11.60 -21.15 -29.94
C THR A 574 12.94 -21.33 -30.65
N TRP A 575 13.04 -22.35 -31.51
CA TRP A 575 14.18 -22.52 -32.42
C TRP A 575 13.97 -21.82 -33.78
N HIS A 576 12.87 -21.07 -33.94
CA HIS A 576 12.42 -20.51 -35.20
C HIS A 576 12.72 -19.00 -35.30
N PRO A 577 12.79 -18.44 -36.54
CA PRO A 577 13.13 -17.03 -36.79
C PRO A 577 12.28 -16.01 -36.05
N ASP A 578 11.01 -16.33 -35.77
CA ASP A 578 10.06 -15.47 -35.07
C ASP A 578 10.49 -15.10 -33.65
N SER A 579 11.34 -15.92 -33.03
CA SER A 579 11.85 -15.70 -31.68
C SER A 579 13.26 -15.11 -31.64
N GLN A 580 13.89 -14.81 -32.78
CA GLN A 580 15.26 -14.29 -32.81
C GLN A 580 15.38 -12.97 -32.06
N LYS A 581 16.45 -12.83 -31.27
CA LYS A 581 16.77 -11.59 -30.56
C LYS A 581 18.26 -11.31 -30.64
N TRP A 582 18.60 -10.02 -30.62
CA TRP A 582 19.97 -9.55 -30.50
C TRP A 582 20.43 -9.62 -29.04
N PHE A 583 21.64 -10.12 -28.83
CA PHE A 583 22.31 -10.14 -27.54
C PHE A 583 23.73 -9.62 -27.67
N VAL A 584 24.14 -8.82 -26.68
CA VAL A 584 25.52 -8.37 -26.56
C VAL A 584 26.36 -9.51 -26.01
N GLU A 585 27.33 -9.95 -26.81
CA GLU A 585 28.28 -11.00 -26.44
C GLU A 585 29.44 -10.43 -25.63
N GLY A 586 29.79 -9.15 -25.85
CA GLY A 586 30.70 -8.39 -25.01
C GLY A 586 31.37 -7.23 -25.73
N ARG A 587 32.26 -6.53 -25.03
CA ARG A 587 33.10 -5.46 -25.58
C ARG A 587 34.56 -5.86 -25.48
N TYR A 588 35.28 -5.85 -26.61
CA TYR A 588 36.61 -6.38 -26.71
C TYR A 588 37.53 -5.46 -27.50
N LYS A 589 38.83 -5.53 -27.24
CA LYS A 589 39.82 -4.80 -28.02
C LYS A 589 40.10 -5.54 -29.33
N PHE A 590 40.00 -4.82 -30.45
CA PHE A 590 40.41 -5.27 -31.78
C PHE A 590 41.65 -4.49 -32.19
N LYS A 591 42.57 -5.15 -32.89
CA LYS A 591 43.73 -4.48 -33.51
C LYS A 591 43.32 -3.89 -34.83
N GLU A 592 43.97 -2.81 -35.26
CA GLU A 592 43.81 -2.31 -36.63
C GLU A 592 44.10 -3.43 -37.66
N GLY A 593 43.28 -3.50 -38.71
CA GLY A 593 43.35 -4.54 -39.73
C GLY A 593 42.56 -5.81 -39.37
N ARG A 594 43.04 -6.96 -39.84
CA ARG A 594 42.33 -8.24 -39.74
C ARG A 594 42.37 -8.85 -38.34
N ASN A 595 41.22 -9.21 -37.81
CA ASN A 595 41.02 -9.97 -36.57
C ASN A 595 40.21 -11.23 -36.84
N ILE A 596 40.45 -12.31 -36.11
CA ILE A 596 39.72 -13.57 -36.24
C ILE A 596 38.73 -13.70 -35.10
N LEU A 597 37.44 -13.70 -35.41
CA LEU A 597 36.36 -13.94 -34.45
C LEU A 597 35.83 -15.36 -34.63
N ARG A 598 35.87 -16.18 -33.58
CA ARG A 598 35.47 -17.59 -33.62
C ARG A 598 34.38 -17.87 -32.61
N PHE A 599 33.29 -18.48 -33.05
CA PHE A 599 32.31 -19.11 -32.17
C PHE A 599 32.42 -20.63 -32.25
N GLU A 600 32.35 -21.33 -31.12
CA GLU A 600 32.36 -22.80 -31.07
C GLU A 600 31.47 -23.41 -29.98
N ALA A 601 30.88 -24.58 -30.22
CA ALA A 601 30.03 -25.31 -29.29
C ALA A 601 30.29 -26.83 -29.39
N ALA A 602 30.46 -27.52 -28.26
CA ALA A 602 30.87 -28.93 -28.19
C ALA A 602 29.75 -29.95 -28.44
N SER A 603 28.57 -29.50 -28.86
CA SER A 603 27.38 -30.34 -29.07
C SER A 603 26.35 -29.53 -29.86
N LEU A 604 25.19 -29.27 -29.25
CA LEU A 604 24.12 -28.46 -29.79
C LEU A 604 24.39 -26.99 -29.47
N MET A 605 24.19 -26.12 -30.46
CA MET A 605 24.25 -24.65 -30.29
C MET A 605 22.86 -24.01 -30.39
N SER A 606 22.78 -22.76 -29.95
CA SER A 606 21.71 -21.84 -30.32
C SER A 606 21.78 -21.50 -31.82
N HIS A 607 20.65 -21.21 -32.48
CA HIS A 607 20.63 -20.97 -33.93
C HIS A 607 21.07 -19.54 -34.24
N LEU A 608 22.31 -19.36 -34.71
CA LEU A 608 22.93 -18.05 -34.93
C LEU A 608 22.55 -17.52 -36.31
N ASP A 609 21.92 -16.34 -36.35
CA ASP A 609 21.46 -15.68 -37.57
C ASP A 609 22.46 -14.63 -38.06
N LYS A 610 22.85 -13.69 -37.19
CA LYS A 610 23.70 -12.55 -37.57
C LYS A 610 24.70 -12.20 -36.48
N LEU A 611 25.79 -11.57 -36.89
CA LEU A 611 26.72 -10.92 -35.98
C LEU A 611 26.99 -9.47 -36.34
N VAL A 612 27.22 -8.65 -35.32
CA VAL A 612 27.65 -7.26 -35.45
C VAL A 612 28.93 -7.03 -34.67
N VAL A 613 29.88 -6.32 -35.30
CA VAL A 613 31.05 -5.75 -34.65
C VAL A 613 31.02 -4.24 -34.84
N ALA A 614 30.82 -3.48 -33.76
CA ALA A 614 30.66 -2.03 -33.80
C ALA A 614 31.68 -1.32 -32.91
N ARG A 615 32.35 -0.28 -33.44
CA ARG A 615 33.32 0.49 -32.66
C ARG A 615 32.61 1.21 -31.50
N VAL A 616 33.19 1.12 -30.31
CA VAL A 616 32.77 1.87 -29.14
C VAL A 616 33.79 2.99 -28.92
N ALA A 617 33.34 4.24 -29.02
CA ALA A 617 34.21 5.38 -28.73
C ALA A 617 34.71 5.30 -27.27
N PRO A 618 36.01 5.54 -27.00
CA PRO A 618 36.49 5.64 -25.63
C PRO A 618 35.81 6.81 -24.92
N LEU A 619 35.39 6.60 -23.67
CA LEU A 619 34.63 7.55 -22.84
C LEU A 619 35.35 8.88 -22.53
N SER A 620 36.61 9.02 -22.92
CA SER A 620 37.43 10.22 -22.73
C SER A 620 37.78 10.85 -24.09
N ALA A 621 36.80 11.45 -24.77
CA ALA A 621 37.13 12.46 -25.76
C ALA A 621 37.87 13.60 -25.03
N PRO A 622 39.06 14.04 -25.50
CA PRO A 622 39.81 15.11 -24.86
C PRO A 622 38.93 16.33 -24.67
N VAL A 623 39.02 16.95 -23.49
CA VAL A 623 38.33 18.20 -23.20
C VAL A 623 39.36 19.32 -23.26
N THR A 624 39.00 20.38 -23.97
CA THR A 624 39.78 21.61 -24.04
C THR A 624 39.17 22.61 -23.08
N GLU A 625 39.95 23.11 -22.12
CA GLU A 625 39.52 24.18 -21.21
C GLU A 625 39.31 25.48 -22.01
N ALA A 626 38.24 26.21 -21.74
CA ALA A 626 37.89 27.39 -22.53
C ALA A 626 38.94 28.49 -22.42
N GLU A 627 39.60 28.65 -21.27
CA GLU A 627 40.68 29.63 -21.10
C GLU A 627 41.94 29.30 -21.91
N SER A 628 42.03 28.12 -22.51
CA SER A 628 43.19 27.68 -23.30
C SER A 628 43.15 28.10 -24.78
N PHE A 629 42.26 29.02 -25.16
CA PHE A 629 42.22 29.58 -26.51
C PHE A 629 43.59 30.15 -26.93
N GLN A 630 43.98 29.95 -28.18
CA GLN A 630 45.26 30.42 -28.69
C GLN A 630 45.21 31.93 -29.01
N ARG A 631 44.06 32.45 -29.42
CA ARG A 631 43.88 33.86 -29.83
C ARG A 631 42.52 34.38 -29.34
N GLY A 632 42.46 35.54 -28.70
CA GLY A 632 41.20 36.08 -28.17
C GLY A 632 41.35 37.38 -27.38
N ASN A 633 40.24 38.09 -27.14
CA ASN A 633 40.21 39.34 -26.36
C ASN A 633 39.25 39.31 -25.15
N VAL A 634 38.80 38.12 -24.79
CA VAL A 634 38.05 37.77 -23.58
C VAL A 634 38.99 37.48 -22.41
N LYS A 635 38.50 37.50 -21.16
CA LYS A 635 39.34 37.22 -19.99
C LYS A 635 38.83 36.00 -19.21
N PRO A 636 39.73 35.16 -18.69
CA PRO A 636 39.36 34.13 -17.72
C PRO A 636 38.90 34.80 -16.42
N TYR A 637 37.92 34.18 -15.77
CA TYR A 637 37.38 34.55 -14.48
C TYR A 637 37.14 33.28 -13.68
N THR A 638 37.47 33.30 -12.38
CA THR A 638 37.34 32.15 -11.50
C THR A 638 36.22 32.38 -10.49
N SER A 639 35.28 31.44 -10.40
CA SER A 639 34.27 31.37 -9.33
C SER A 639 34.11 29.93 -8.88
N ASP A 640 34.02 29.70 -7.58
CA ASP A 640 33.71 28.37 -7.00
C ASP A 640 34.59 27.23 -7.57
N ASP A 641 35.92 27.45 -7.63
CA ASP A 641 36.93 26.52 -8.17
C ASP A 641 36.81 26.17 -9.65
N VAL A 642 36.02 26.94 -10.41
CA VAL A 642 35.87 26.77 -11.86
C VAL A 642 36.35 28.02 -12.60
N VAL A 643 37.18 27.83 -13.62
CA VAL A 643 37.68 28.89 -14.51
C VAL A 643 36.79 28.92 -15.74
N TYR A 644 36.20 30.07 -16.04
CA TYR A 644 35.45 30.28 -17.26
C TYR A 644 35.88 31.55 -17.96
N VAL A 645 35.64 31.61 -19.26
CA VAL A 645 35.93 32.77 -20.07
C VAL A 645 34.69 33.66 -20.15
N SER A 646 34.85 34.94 -19.80
CA SER A 646 33.76 35.92 -19.81
C SER A 646 34.26 37.28 -20.33
N ASP A 647 33.33 38.22 -20.52
CA ASP A 647 33.69 39.57 -20.94
C ASP A 647 34.18 40.41 -19.74
N PRO A 648 35.29 41.14 -19.88
CA PRO A 648 35.96 41.75 -18.73
C PRO A 648 35.34 43.05 -18.20
N ALA A 649 34.47 43.75 -18.94
CA ALA A 649 33.79 45.00 -18.50
C ALA A 649 32.87 45.63 -19.58
N ASN A 650 32.33 44.88 -20.55
CA ASN A 650 31.51 45.44 -21.63
C ASN A 650 32.14 46.64 -22.40
N THR A 651 33.47 46.69 -22.53
CA THR A 651 34.23 47.83 -23.11
C THR A 651 34.65 47.65 -24.58
N ALA A 652 34.66 46.42 -25.12
CA ALA A 652 34.99 46.16 -26.52
C ALA A 652 33.74 46.08 -27.41
N SER A 653 33.85 46.50 -28.68
CA SER A 653 32.73 46.43 -29.64
C SER A 653 32.43 45.01 -30.12
N VAL A 654 33.43 44.11 -30.14
CA VAL A 654 33.31 42.67 -30.48
C VAL A 654 34.26 41.86 -29.58
N TYR A 655 33.75 40.78 -28.98
CA TYR A 655 34.53 39.79 -28.25
C TYR A 655 34.70 38.52 -29.08
N PHE A 656 35.89 37.92 -29.02
CA PHE A 656 36.19 36.67 -29.71
C PHE A 656 37.20 35.78 -28.99
N MET A 657 37.17 34.50 -29.34
CA MET A 657 38.12 33.46 -28.94
C MET A 657 38.31 32.44 -30.06
N GLU A 658 39.54 31.99 -30.27
CA GLU A 658 39.92 31.01 -31.29
C GLU A 658 40.70 29.83 -30.69
N TYR A 659 40.31 28.63 -31.10
CA TYR A 659 40.91 27.37 -30.69
C TYR A 659 41.48 26.63 -31.90
N ASP A 660 42.72 26.19 -31.80
CA ASP A 660 43.34 25.27 -32.75
C ASP A 660 43.01 23.83 -32.32
N ILE A 661 42.22 23.12 -33.11
CA ILE A 661 41.81 21.73 -32.88
C ILE A 661 42.45 20.79 -33.91
N GLU A 662 42.64 19.53 -33.55
CA GLU A 662 43.22 18.52 -34.44
C GLU A 662 42.22 17.38 -34.68
N ALA A 663 41.89 17.14 -35.95
CA ALA A 663 41.02 16.05 -36.37
C ALA A 663 41.90 14.86 -36.81
N PRO A 664 41.83 13.70 -36.12
CA PRO A 664 42.71 12.56 -36.39
C PRO A 664 42.35 11.78 -37.66
N VAL A 665 41.10 11.89 -38.12
CA VAL A 665 40.59 11.27 -39.35
C VAL A 665 39.58 12.18 -40.04
N ASP A 666 39.41 12.03 -41.34
CA ASP A 666 38.33 12.69 -42.08
C ASP A 666 36.97 12.23 -41.55
N GLY A 667 36.07 13.16 -41.28
CA GLY A 667 34.68 12.83 -40.95
C GLY A 667 33.92 13.90 -40.18
N THR A 668 32.72 13.53 -39.76
CA THR A 668 31.81 14.37 -38.98
C THR A 668 32.12 14.27 -37.49
N TYR A 669 32.46 15.40 -36.87
CA TYR A 669 32.69 15.57 -35.43
C TYR A 669 31.52 16.31 -34.79
N SER A 670 31.32 16.14 -33.48
CA SER A 670 30.26 16.86 -32.75
C SER A 670 30.89 17.82 -31.75
N LEU A 671 30.70 19.12 -31.98
CA LEU A 671 31.15 20.13 -31.06
C LEU A 671 30.18 20.27 -29.89
N LEU A 672 30.64 19.93 -28.69
CA LEU A 672 29.95 20.16 -27.44
C LEU A 672 30.67 21.28 -26.67
N LEU A 673 29.90 22.19 -26.09
CA LEU A 673 30.39 23.26 -25.22
C LEU A 673 29.76 23.16 -23.83
N ARG A 674 30.56 23.25 -22.77
CA ARG A 674 30.10 23.39 -21.39
C ARG A 674 30.08 24.86 -21.03
N TYR A 675 28.91 25.39 -20.69
CA TYR A 675 28.80 26.80 -20.33
C TYR A 675 27.63 27.05 -19.37
N ALA A 676 27.66 28.21 -18.70
CA ALA A 676 26.57 28.73 -17.87
C ALA A 676 25.99 30.01 -18.45
N ALA A 677 24.66 30.09 -18.50
CA ALA A 677 23.93 31.24 -19.04
C ALA A 677 22.56 31.42 -18.38
N LEU A 678 22.35 32.56 -17.71
CA LEU A 678 21.00 32.95 -17.26
C LEU A 678 20.15 33.46 -18.42
N GLU A 679 20.79 34.13 -19.38
CA GLU A 679 20.15 34.75 -20.54
C GLU A 679 20.83 34.27 -21.84
N SER A 680 20.09 34.23 -22.93
CA SER A 680 20.60 33.80 -24.23
C SER A 680 21.60 34.82 -24.78
N ARG A 681 22.85 34.41 -24.99
CA ARG A 681 23.91 35.27 -25.54
C ARG A 681 24.60 34.58 -26.73
N PRO A 682 23.91 34.46 -27.88
CA PRO A 682 24.44 33.75 -29.03
C PRO A 682 25.74 34.35 -29.57
N MET A 683 26.64 33.48 -30.01
CA MET A 683 27.90 33.77 -30.68
C MET A 683 27.88 33.22 -32.11
N VAL A 684 28.58 33.92 -33.00
CA VAL A 684 28.94 33.41 -34.32
C VAL A 684 30.10 32.44 -34.16
N LEU A 685 29.88 31.18 -34.50
CA LEU A 685 30.87 30.12 -34.63
C LEU A 685 31.29 30.01 -36.09
N SER A 686 32.60 30.14 -36.36
CA SER A 686 33.22 29.82 -37.63
C SER A 686 34.30 28.75 -37.49
N VAL A 687 34.48 27.95 -38.53
CA VAL A 687 35.54 26.94 -38.66
C VAL A 687 36.36 27.27 -39.89
N ASP A 688 37.66 27.45 -39.72
CA ASP A 688 38.60 27.90 -40.76
C ASP A 688 38.11 29.14 -41.52
N GLY A 689 37.52 30.08 -40.79
CA GLY A 689 36.99 31.33 -41.33
C GLY A 689 35.61 31.22 -41.99
N LYS A 690 35.03 30.03 -42.14
CA LYS A 690 33.67 29.83 -42.64
C LYS A 690 32.66 29.81 -41.50
N ILE A 691 31.68 30.72 -41.53
CA ILE A 691 30.60 30.76 -40.54
C ILE A 691 29.78 29.46 -40.63
N LEU A 692 29.68 28.77 -39.49
CA LEU A 692 28.95 27.53 -39.34
C LEU A 692 27.62 27.74 -38.61
N SER A 693 27.61 28.61 -37.59
CA SER A 693 26.41 28.91 -36.81
C SER A 693 26.45 30.33 -36.29
N GLU A 694 25.35 31.07 -36.39
CA GLU A 694 25.19 32.39 -35.75
C GLU A 694 24.56 32.30 -34.35
N LYS A 695 24.27 31.08 -33.89
CA LYS A 695 23.51 30.80 -32.67
C LYS A 695 24.25 29.87 -31.71
N ALA A 696 25.58 29.79 -31.80
CA ALA A 696 26.35 29.04 -30.81
C ALA A 696 26.14 29.67 -29.43
N LEU A 697 26.11 28.88 -28.34
CA LEU A 697 25.92 29.38 -26.96
C LEU A 697 24.56 30.06 -26.71
N ALA A 698 23.54 29.81 -27.56
CA ALA A 698 22.25 30.47 -27.46
C ALA A 698 21.33 29.92 -26.35
N LYS A 699 21.56 28.69 -25.87
CA LYS A 699 20.69 28.09 -24.83
C LYS A 699 20.99 28.68 -23.47
N THR A 700 19.97 28.79 -22.62
CA THR A 700 20.11 29.15 -21.21
C THR A 700 20.24 27.90 -20.35
N SER A 701 20.97 28.01 -19.25
CA SER A 701 21.19 26.95 -18.27
C SER A 701 20.63 27.28 -16.88
N GLY A 702 19.99 28.44 -16.73
CA GLY A 702 19.24 28.85 -15.54
C GLY A 702 20.05 29.69 -14.54
N GLY A 703 21.32 29.96 -14.80
CA GLY A 703 22.18 30.78 -13.93
C GLY A 703 23.56 31.02 -14.51
N TRP A 704 24.31 31.96 -13.92
CA TRP A 704 25.68 32.32 -14.33
C TRP A 704 26.78 31.55 -13.58
N GLY A 705 26.45 30.95 -12.43
CA GLY A 705 27.43 30.29 -11.56
C GLY A 705 27.78 28.86 -12.00
N ALA A 706 28.85 28.31 -11.42
CA ALA A 706 29.38 26.98 -11.73
C ALA A 706 28.35 25.86 -11.63
N THR A 707 27.42 25.93 -10.66
CA THR A 707 26.34 24.95 -10.48
C THR A 707 25.36 24.84 -11.65
N HIS A 708 25.34 25.85 -12.52
CA HIS A 708 24.48 25.93 -13.71
C HIS A 708 25.23 25.61 -14.99
N GLN A 709 26.48 25.15 -14.94
CA GLN A 709 27.17 24.70 -16.13
C GLN A 709 26.51 23.45 -16.71
N ARG A 710 26.27 23.45 -18.02
CA ARG A 710 25.69 22.33 -18.75
C ARG A 710 26.44 22.14 -20.05
N TRP A 711 26.61 20.88 -20.45
CA TRP A 711 27.06 20.53 -21.79
C TRP A 711 25.93 20.74 -22.78
N HIS A 712 26.21 21.46 -23.84
CA HIS A 712 25.31 21.69 -24.96
C HIS A 712 26.00 21.25 -26.25
N ARG A 713 25.26 20.51 -27.07
CA ARG A 713 25.66 20.24 -28.45
C ARG A 713 25.41 21.48 -29.29
N GLU A 714 26.46 22.03 -29.88
CA GLU A 714 26.40 23.29 -30.61
C GLU A 714 26.38 23.09 -32.13
N ALA A 715 27.21 22.20 -32.66
CA ALA A 715 27.29 21.97 -34.09
C ALA A 715 27.88 20.60 -34.45
N GLU A 716 27.59 20.15 -35.68
CA GLU A 716 28.36 19.08 -36.35
C GLU A 716 29.40 19.73 -37.27
N LEU A 717 30.63 19.23 -37.22
CA LEU A 717 31.78 19.75 -37.95
C LEU A 717 32.24 18.69 -38.96
N GLU A 718 32.23 19.02 -40.25
CA GLU A 718 32.92 18.20 -41.25
C GLU A 718 34.39 18.60 -41.29
N LEU A 719 35.26 17.76 -40.74
CA LEU A 719 36.69 18.04 -40.63
C LEU A 719 37.49 17.05 -41.45
N THR A 720 38.53 17.55 -42.11
CA THR A 720 39.55 16.73 -42.74
C THR A 720 40.64 16.39 -41.73
N THR A 721 41.43 15.37 -41.98
CA THR A 721 42.55 15.02 -41.11
C THR A 721 43.53 16.19 -41.05
N GLY A 722 43.85 16.66 -39.84
CA GLY A 722 44.78 17.76 -39.61
C GLY A 722 44.24 18.85 -38.68
N ARG A 723 44.88 20.02 -38.71
CA ARG A 723 44.58 21.14 -37.80
C ARG A 723 43.52 22.07 -38.39
N HIS A 724 42.54 22.44 -37.57
CA HIS A 724 41.45 23.35 -37.88
C HIS A 724 41.35 24.46 -36.83
N THR A 725 40.82 25.63 -37.20
CA THR A 725 40.60 26.77 -36.29
C THR A 725 39.12 26.96 -36.02
N LEU A 726 38.69 26.82 -34.76
CA LEU A 726 37.35 27.22 -34.31
C LEU A 726 37.40 28.65 -33.79
N ARG A 727 36.51 29.53 -34.26
CA ARG A 727 36.38 30.91 -33.78
C ARG A 727 34.97 31.18 -33.30
N PHE A 728 34.84 31.73 -32.10
CA PHE A 728 33.58 32.26 -31.56
C PHE A 728 33.67 33.77 -31.46
N GLU A 729 32.69 34.51 -31.96
CA GLU A 729 32.64 35.97 -31.83
C GLU A 729 31.23 36.55 -31.65
N ARG A 730 31.10 37.67 -30.94
CA ARG A 730 29.86 38.47 -30.87
C ARG A 730 30.09 39.91 -30.41
N LYS A 731 29.10 40.76 -30.65
CA LYS A 731 29.03 42.11 -30.06
C LYS A 731 28.43 42.06 -28.65
N GLY A 732 29.13 42.59 -27.65
CA GLY A 732 28.68 42.70 -26.25
C GLY A 732 29.05 41.50 -25.35
N ALA A 733 28.42 41.41 -24.17
CA ALA A 733 28.74 40.44 -23.11
C ALA A 733 28.58 38.94 -23.46
N VAL A 734 29.53 38.06 -23.18
CA VAL A 734 29.47 36.64 -23.62
C VAL A 734 28.85 35.72 -22.55
N SER A 735 28.52 34.47 -22.89
CA SER A 735 28.17 33.44 -21.90
C SER A 735 29.42 32.94 -21.16
N HIS A 736 29.26 32.40 -19.94
CA HIS A 736 30.39 31.83 -19.18
C HIS A 736 30.76 30.47 -19.76
N LEU A 737 31.59 30.48 -20.82
CA LEU A 737 32.10 29.27 -21.46
C LEU A 737 33.26 28.71 -20.65
N ASP A 738 33.26 27.39 -20.49
CA ASP A 738 34.15 26.72 -19.56
C ASP A 738 34.92 25.56 -20.22
N GLN A 739 34.26 24.71 -21.01
CA GLN A 739 34.95 23.61 -21.69
C GLN A 739 34.40 23.35 -23.08
N LEU A 740 35.23 22.78 -23.95
CA LEU A 740 34.87 22.35 -25.30
C LEU A 740 35.29 20.89 -25.50
N ARG A 741 34.52 20.16 -26.31
CA ARG A 741 34.79 18.77 -26.69
C ARG A 741 34.36 18.54 -28.14
N LEU A 742 35.16 17.80 -28.90
CA LEU A 742 34.86 17.37 -30.27
C LEU A 742 34.43 15.90 -30.38
#